data_AF-A0A916ZUE6-F1
#
_entry.id   AF-A0A916ZUE6-F1
#
_cell.length_a   1.000
_cell.length_b   1.000
_cell.length_c   1.000
_cell.angle_alpha   90.00
_cell.angle_beta   90.00
_cell.angle_gamma   90.00
#
_symmetry.space_group_name_H-M   'P 1'
#
loop_
_entity.id
_entity.type
_entity.pdbx_description
1 polymer ?
#
loop_
_entity_poly.entity_id
_entity_poly.type
_entity_poly.pdbx_seq_one_letter_code
_entity_poly.pdbx_strand_id
1 'polypeptide(L)'
;MVAAVALSGLAGVPGLGVIIVVAIVIAVLVVTARRLGTIDSADAPLSPLTQRRFTHFTAALLMCTAVAPTFAFWTDALALTSAGRDAGAYRAAVEAVDERNRQTAAIQQAFYGFDHDHRRPSADEGAGVFPPVGDSPAAASKPLVLVSAAIRSLQDSLSDPVAVLCDADTTGAICNAAPVAITGRHLPRAYLAGLAPSAAMLLRLIAISALALGMVAGLAWFTRRIFRSLLGFEVALAPAQLPMLWLGTTANPDPHKYNELGAKSLLVAPQRALREWVLNGDKAKLVDLVSATGKTAGADGIERWPPPPEWDNRTRIVAFGLELILRDPERRRAALAILERLAADAGAQRSGKSLVVISDRAPLDRILDAFDIEKQRSDTEASATQKAREELRWARLFQDFATFNFAPVDKIDNKAATLMVKRLAHVRKWPRATRQGIAVLIDEMRWLPGSVIAGATFRDLEFEDHGGRFPVAAKAYRNAYTAPVTRWACEMQPASPEAAIDYAWGAVIEYYQQCWSSSTHSERLVLDALAKGRFVNFVAALALKSLVRRGLVVLDPAPRLMNASFAAFVRQAERPETLATWRVEQPDGGWAAARLPIGIGLAAMVVALAFIIGSDQNLAAMVPLLAAGAPALTTTFANLFRRS
;
A
#
# COMPACT_ATOMS: atom_id res chain seq x y z
N MET A 1 27.76 -23.60 21.81
CA MET A 1 29.08 -23.34 22.43
C MET A 1 30.06 -24.49 22.18
N VAL A 2 29.71 -25.76 22.48
CA VAL A 2 30.55 -26.94 22.16
C VAL A 2 30.78 -27.13 20.64
N ALA A 3 29.78 -26.83 19.80
CA ALA A 3 29.96 -26.85 18.34
C ALA A 3 30.91 -25.76 17.81
N ALA A 4 31.07 -24.63 18.52
CA ALA A 4 31.92 -23.52 18.07
C ALA A 4 33.42 -23.79 18.29
N VAL A 5 33.76 -24.67 19.24
CA VAL A 5 35.14 -25.07 19.53
C VAL A 5 35.61 -26.21 18.60
N ALA A 6 34.69 -27.01 18.05
CA ALA A 6 35.02 -28.00 17.03
C ALA A 6 35.22 -27.38 15.62
N LEU A 7 34.71 -26.17 15.39
CA LEU A 7 34.71 -25.50 14.08
C LEU A 7 35.97 -24.66 13.77
N SER A 8 36.79 -24.35 14.77
CA SER A 8 38.05 -23.61 14.57
C SER A 8 39.16 -24.43 13.89
N GLY A 9 39.03 -25.77 13.85
CA GLY A 9 39.97 -26.67 13.18
C GLY A 9 39.81 -26.79 11.66
N LEU A 10 38.75 -26.20 11.07
CA LEU A 10 38.39 -26.38 9.65
C LEU A 10 38.62 -25.11 8.79
N ALA A 11 39.36 -24.13 9.31
CA ALA A 11 39.58 -22.80 8.69
C ALA A 11 40.35 -22.79 7.35
N GLY A 12 40.66 -23.94 6.76
CA GLY A 12 41.42 -24.05 5.50
C GLY A 12 40.60 -24.24 4.24
N VAL A 13 39.28 -24.45 4.32
CA VAL A 13 38.45 -24.76 3.13
C VAL A 13 37.58 -23.55 2.74
N PRO A 14 37.94 -22.81 1.68
CA PRO A 14 37.09 -21.73 1.17
C PRO A 14 35.74 -22.32 0.73
N GLY A 15 34.64 -21.74 1.22
CA GLY A 15 33.26 -22.17 0.93
C GLY A 15 32.56 -22.92 2.08
N LEU A 16 33.29 -23.49 3.04
CA LEU A 16 32.68 -24.26 4.14
C LEU A 16 31.79 -23.38 5.04
N GLY A 17 32.17 -22.13 5.26
CA GLY A 17 31.38 -21.17 6.06
C GLY A 17 30.02 -20.84 5.44
N VAL A 18 29.95 -20.72 4.11
CA VAL A 18 28.68 -20.49 3.39
C VAL A 18 27.80 -21.72 3.47
N ILE A 19 28.37 -22.91 3.29
CA ILE A 19 27.64 -24.19 3.39
C ILE A 19 27.07 -24.37 4.81
N ILE A 20 27.83 -24.00 5.86
CA ILE A 20 27.36 -24.09 7.24
C ILE A 20 26.24 -23.09 7.53
N VAL A 21 26.35 -21.84 7.07
CA VAL A 21 25.29 -20.83 7.25
C VAL A 21 24.02 -21.24 6.51
N VAL A 22 24.14 -21.72 5.27
CA VAL A 22 23.02 -22.24 4.48
C VAL A 22 22.40 -23.47 5.15
N ALA A 23 23.21 -24.41 5.65
CA ALA A 23 22.72 -25.59 6.35
C ALA A 23 21.99 -25.23 7.67
N ILE A 24 22.48 -24.23 8.42
CA ILE A 24 21.81 -23.74 9.64
C ILE A 24 20.48 -23.07 9.26
N VAL A 25 20.44 -22.26 8.21
CA VAL A 25 19.21 -21.61 7.73
C VAL A 25 18.18 -22.65 7.25
N ILE A 26 18.61 -23.66 6.50
CA ILE A 26 17.75 -24.77 6.06
C ILE A 26 17.25 -25.59 7.26
N ALA A 27 18.11 -25.91 8.22
CA ALA A 27 17.73 -26.64 9.43
C ALA A 27 16.69 -25.86 10.26
N VAL A 28 16.88 -24.54 10.41
CA VAL A 28 15.91 -23.66 11.07
C VAL A 28 14.59 -23.61 10.28
N LEU A 29 14.63 -23.49 8.95
CA LEU A 29 13.44 -23.52 8.08
C LEU A 29 12.67 -24.84 8.21
N VAL A 30 13.35 -25.98 8.15
CA VAL A 30 12.75 -27.33 8.22
C VAL A 30 12.16 -27.62 9.59
N VAL A 31 12.86 -27.27 10.68
CA VAL A 31 12.36 -27.43 12.06
C VAL A 31 11.14 -26.53 12.30
N THR A 32 11.14 -25.33 11.74
CA THR A 32 10.03 -24.38 11.90
C THR A 32 8.83 -24.80 11.04
N ALA A 33 9.05 -25.27 9.82
CA ALA A 33 8.01 -25.80 8.94
C ALA A 33 7.37 -27.09 9.50
N ARG A 34 8.16 -28.03 10.03
CA ARG A 34 7.62 -29.24 10.71
C ARG A 34 6.80 -28.90 11.95
N ARG A 35 7.16 -27.83 12.68
CA ARG A 35 6.36 -27.36 13.83
C ARG A 35 5.09 -26.61 13.41
N LEU A 36 5.01 -26.11 12.18
CA LEU A 36 3.83 -25.46 11.61
C LEU A 36 2.89 -26.44 10.92
N GLY A 37 3.39 -27.58 10.43
CA GLY A 37 2.61 -28.62 9.72
C GLY A 37 1.72 -29.54 10.57
N THR A 38 1.45 -29.20 11.83
CA THR A 38 0.52 -29.94 12.72
C THR A 38 -0.79 -29.18 12.94
N ILE A 39 -1.25 -28.45 11.92
CA ILE A 39 -2.49 -27.66 11.97
C ILE A 39 -3.51 -28.35 11.06
N ASP A 40 -4.33 -29.24 11.64
CA ASP A 40 -5.33 -30.08 10.95
C ASP A 40 -6.64 -29.36 10.57
N SER A 41 -6.64 -28.03 10.41
CA SER A 41 -7.78 -27.35 9.77
C SER A 41 -7.38 -26.00 9.20
N ALA A 42 -7.69 -25.79 7.91
CA ALA A 42 -7.36 -24.57 7.17
C ALA A 42 -8.15 -23.33 7.65
N ASP A 43 -9.15 -23.51 8.53
CA ASP A 43 -10.12 -22.47 8.88
C ASP A 43 -10.08 -22.00 10.35
N ALA A 44 -9.22 -22.58 11.19
CA ALA A 44 -9.11 -22.16 12.59
C ALA A 44 -8.19 -20.93 12.74
N PRO A 45 -8.62 -19.86 13.46
CA PRO A 45 -7.77 -18.71 13.70
C PRO A 45 -6.51 -19.10 14.47
N LEU A 46 -5.34 -18.70 13.95
CA LEU A 46 -4.05 -18.98 14.57
C LEU A 46 -4.00 -18.44 16.00
N SER A 47 -3.50 -19.26 16.93
CA SER A 47 -3.28 -18.80 18.30
C SER A 47 -2.29 -17.61 18.33
N PRO A 48 -2.42 -16.67 19.28
CA PRO A 48 -1.52 -15.50 19.40
C PRO A 48 -0.04 -15.88 19.47
N LEU A 49 0.25 -17.05 20.03
CA LEU A 49 1.61 -17.57 20.20
C LEU A 49 2.16 -18.12 18.87
N THR A 50 1.33 -18.79 18.07
CA THR A 50 1.67 -19.23 16.70
C THR A 50 1.85 -18.02 15.78
N GLN A 51 1.00 -17.00 15.90
CA GLN A 51 1.10 -15.76 15.15
C GLN A 51 2.40 -15.01 15.44
N ARG A 52 2.76 -14.86 16.72
CA ARG A 52 4.02 -14.24 17.13
C ARG A 52 5.22 -15.01 16.55
N ARG A 53 5.17 -16.34 16.52
CA ARG A 53 6.21 -17.17 15.90
C ARG A 53 6.28 -16.96 14.37
N PHE A 54 5.15 -16.82 13.69
CA PHE A 54 5.09 -16.56 12.25
C PHE A 54 5.67 -15.18 11.86
N THR A 55 5.43 -14.15 12.66
CA THR A 55 6.04 -12.83 12.44
C THR A 55 7.56 -12.86 12.62
N HIS A 56 8.06 -13.53 13.66
CA HIS A 56 9.51 -13.71 13.83
C HIS A 56 10.13 -14.53 12.69
N PHE A 57 9.41 -15.55 12.20
CA PHE A 57 9.83 -16.34 11.04
C PHE A 57 9.92 -15.48 9.77
N THR A 58 8.90 -14.67 9.47
CA THR A 58 8.88 -13.80 8.29
C THR A 58 9.98 -12.73 8.36
N ALA A 59 10.22 -12.16 9.53
CA ALA A 59 11.31 -11.19 9.74
C ALA A 59 12.70 -11.84 9.60
N ALA A 60 12.88 -13.06 10.13
CA ALA A 60 14.12 -13.82 9.96
C ALA A 60 14.35 -14.18 8.48
N LEU A 61 13.31 -14.60 7.77
CA LEU A 61 13.37 -14.89 6.34
C LEU A 61 13.77 -13.65 5.54
N LEU A 62 13.12 -12.50 5.79
CA LEU A 62 13.44 -11.23 5.12
C LEU A 62 14.88 -10.77 5.39
N MET A 63 15.35 -10.87 6.64
CA MET A 63 16.75 -10.61 6.98
C MET A 63 17.70 -11.58 6.27
N CYS A 64 17.41 -12.87 6.24
CA CYS A 64 18.23 -13.85 5.52
C CYS A 64 18.28 -13.56 4.02
N THR A 65 17.15 -13.18 3.39
CA THR A 65 17.11 -12.82 1.97
C THR A 65 17.85 -11.52 1.65
N ALA A 66 17.96 -10.58 2.61
CA ALA A 66 18.70 -9.34 2.42
C ALA A 66 20.20 -9.50 2.71
N VAL A 67 20.56 -10.32 3.69
CA VAL A 67 21.95 -10.51 4.14
C VAL A 67 22.70 -11.51 3.26
N ALA A 68 22.05 -12.57 2.76
CA ALA A 68 22.72 -13.61 1.97
C ALA A 68 23.34 -13.08 0.65
N PRO A 69 22.70 -12.21 -0.15
CA PRO A 69 23.31 -11.65 -1.35
C PRO A 69 24.51 -10.77 -1.01
N THR A 70 24.41 -10.00 0.08
CA THR A 70 25.49 -9.13 0.56
C THR A 70 26.70 -9.96 0.99
N PHE A 71 26.48 -11.07 1.70
CA PHE A 71 27.56 -11.96 2.13
C PHE A 71 28.20 -12.70 0.95
N ALA A 72 27.38 -13.17 0.00
CA ALA A 72 27.86 -13.79 -1.24
C ALA A 72 28.76 -12.85 -2.04
N PHE A 73 28.35 -11.59 -2.20
CA PHE A 73 29.15 -10.56 -2.85
C PHE A 73 30.51 -10.35 -2.16
N TRP A 74 30.54 -10.28 -0.83
CA TRP A 74 31.80 -10.12 -0.09
C TRP A 74 32.71 -11.35 -0.19
N THR A 75 32.15 -12.56 -0.19
CA THR A 75 32.96 -13.78 -0.40
C THR A 75 33.55 -13.85 -1.80
N ASP A 76 32.82 -13.35 -2.80
CA ASP A 76 33.28 -13.32 -4.19
C ASP A 76 34.35 -12.25 -4.40
N ALA A 77 34.20 -11.08 -3.77
CA ALA A 77 35.23 -10.06 -3.74
C ALA A 77 36.53 -10.55 -3.07
N LEU A 78 36.43 -11.30 -1.97
CA LEU A 78 37.57 -11.91 -1.29
C LEU A 78 38.24 -13.02 -2.12
N ALA A 79 37.45 -13.85 -2.80
CA ALA A 79 37.96 -14.89 -3.70
C ALA A 79 38.71 -14.28 -4.88
N LEU A 80 38.15 -13.25 -5.52
CA LEU A 80 38.77 -12.58 -6.66
C LEU A 80 40.05 -11.80 -6.26
N THR A 81 40.05 -11.16 -5.09
CA THR A 81 41.24 -10.43 -4.59
C THR A 81 42.37 -11.36 -4.14
N SER A 82 42.06 -12.50 -3.51
CA SER A 82 43.07 -13.51 -3.15
C SER A 82 43.62 -14.27 -4.36
N ALA A 83 42.80 -14.45 -5.40
CA ALA A 83 43.19 -15.12 -6.64
C ALA A 83 44.03 -14.25 -7.58
N GLY A 84 44.05 -12.92 -7.42
CA GLY A 84 44.71 -11.98 -8.35
C GLY A 84 46.23 -12.12 -8.52
N ARG A 85 46.89 -13.05 -7.82
CA ARG A 85 48.33 -13.37 -8.00
C ARG A 85 48.58 -14.57 -8.92
N ASP A 86 47.56 -15.35 -9.25
CA ASP A 86 47.64 -16.53 -10.13
C ASP A 86 46.52 -16.45 -11.17
N ALA A 87 46.90 -16.33 -12.44
CA ALA A 87 45.97 -16.19 -13.55
C ALA A 87 45.00 -17.39 -13.67
N GLY A 88 45.43 -18.59 -13.29
CA GLY A 88 44.59 -19.79 -13.26
C GLY A 88 43.56 -19.74 -12.15
N ALA A 89 43.98 -19.36 -10.93
CA ALA A 89 43.09 -19.22 -9.79
C ALA A 89 42.06 -18.11 -10.00
N TYR A 90 42.46 -17.00 -10.63
CA TYR A 90 41.57 -15.88 -10.94
C TYR A 90 40.46 -16.30 -11.92
N ARG A 91 40.83 -17.02 -12.99
CA ARG A 91 39.86 -17.52 -13.97
C ARG A 91 38.85 -18.48 -13.33
N ALA A 92 39.32 -19.40 -12.48
CA ALA A 92 38.44 -20.32 -11.74
C ALA A 92 37.49 -19.59 -10.77
N ALA A 93 37.96 -18.52 -10.10
CA ALA A 93 37.12 -17.71 -9.24
C ALA A 93 36.04 -16.94 -10.03
N VAL A 94 36.35 -16.40 -11.21
CA VAL A 94 35.39 -15.74 -12.09
C VAL A 94 34.31 -16.71 -12.57
N GLU A 95 34.69 -17.90 -13.04
CA GLU A 95 33.73 -18.93 -13.49
C GLU A 95 32.78 -19.36 -12.36
N ALA A 96 33.28 -19.47 -11.12
CA ALA A 96 32.47 -19.81 -9.95
C ALA A 96 31.46 -18.70 -9.57
N VAL A 97 31.79 -17.43 -9.83
CA VAL A 97 30.87 -16.29 -9.63
C VAL A 97 29.79 -16.29 -10.71
N ASP A 98 30.18 -16.47 -11.97
CA ASP A 98 29.25 -16.47 -13.10
C ASP A 98 28.24 -17.63 -13.04
N GLU A 99 28.68 -18.82 -12.63
CA GLU A 99 27.79 -19.97 -12.41
C GLU A 99 26.76 -19.68 -11.31
N ARG A 100 27.17 -19.04 -10.21
CA ARG A 100 26.24 -18.67 -9.12
C ARG A 100 25.25 -17.59 -9.53
N ASN A 101 25.67 -16.62 -10.33
CA ASN A 101 24.80 -15.60 -10.90
C ASN A 101 23.74 -16.21 -11.83
N ARG A 102 24.14 -17.17 -12.68
CA ARG A 102 23.21 -17.94 -13.53
C ARG A 102 22.18 -18.71 -12.71
N GLN A 103 22.60 -19.36 -11.62
CA GLN A 103 21.67 -20.06 -10.72
C GLN A 103 20.70 -19.11 -10.01
N THR A 104 21.17 -17.94 -9.59
CA THR A 104 20.32 -16.92 -8.94
C THR A 104 19.28 -16.37 -9.92
N ALA A 105 19.68 -16.11 -11.18
CA ALA A 105 18.77 -15.67 -12.23
C ALA A 105 17.70 -16.72 -12.56
N ALA A 106 18.07 -18.00 -12.62
CA ALA A 106 17.13 -19.09 -12.84
C ALA A 106 16.09 -19.22 -11.71
N ILE A 107 16.51 -19.07 -10.45
CA ILE A 107 15.60 -19.05 -9.30
C ILE A 107 14.65 -17.86 -9.36
N GLN A 108 15.15 -16.66 -9.70
CA GLN A 108 14.30 -15.48 -9.87
C GLN A 108 13.28 -15.66 -11.00
N GLN A 109 13.70 -16.22 -12.13
CA GLN A 109 12.81 -16.49 -13.25
C GLN A 109 11.73 -17.52 -12.90
N ALA A 110 12.07 -18.55 -12.13
CA ALA A 110 11.12 -19.55 -11.62
C ALA A 110 10.11 -18.97 -10.61
N PHE A 111 10.51 -17.96 -9.82
CA PHE A 111 9.64 -17.31 -8.83
C PHE A 111 8.76 -16.19 -9.41
N TYR A 112 9.22 -15.49 -10.44
CA TYR A 112 8.55 -14.30 -10.98
C TYR A 112 7.94 -14.49 -12.39
N GLY A 113 8.15 -15.63 -13.04
CA GLY A 113 7.60 -15.93 -14.36
C GLY A 113 6.10 -16.22 -14.32
N PHE A 114 5.27 -15.19 -14.49
CA PHE A 114 3.84 -15.33 -14.79
C PHE A 114 3.67 -15.63 -16.28
N ASP A 115 3.04 -16.76 -16.57
CA ASP A 115 2.80 -17.33 -17.90
C ASP A 115 1.88 -16.42 -18.75
N HIS A 116 2.39 -15.92 -19.88
CA HIS A 116 1.69 -14.96 -20.74
C HIS A 116 1.26 -15.53 -22.10
N ASP A 117 1.42 -16.83 -22.36
CA ASP A 117 1.35 -17.35 -23.74
C ASP A 117 0.26 -18.42 -23.97
N HIS A 118 -1.00 -18.05 -23.73
CA HIS A 118 -2.14 -18.78 -24.28
C HIS A 118 -3.15 -17.82 -24.94
N ARG A 119 -2.97 -17.56 -26.24
CA ARG A 119 -4.03 -17.51 -27.29
C ARG A 119 -3.44 -17.01 -28.62
N ARG A 120 -3.09 -17.95 -29.52
CA ARG A 120 -3.15 -17.73 -30.97
C ARG A 120 -4.58 -18.05 -31.43
N PRO A 121 -5.32 -17.15 -32.10
CA PRO A 121 -6.48 -17.55 -32.87
C PRO A 121 -6.04 -18.11 -34.23
N SER A 122 -6.66 -19.22 -34.61
CA SER A 122 -6.55 -19.88 -35.91
C SER A 122 -6.95 -18.92 -37.04
N ALA A 123 -6.14 -18.89 -38.09
CA ALA A 123 -6.47 -18.28 -39.37
C ALA A 123 -7.32 -19.27 -40.16
N ASP A 124 -8.59 -18.93 -40.40
CA ASP A 124 -9.36 -19.28 -41.58
C ASP A 124 -10.67 -18.46 -41.58
N GLU A 125 -11.13 -18.09 -42.78
CA GLU A 125 -12.27 -17.20 -43.12
C GLU A 125 -11.93 -15.69 -43.13
N GLY A 126 -12.07 -14.93 -44.22
CA GLY A 126 -12.50 -15.20 -45.58
C GLY A 126 -12.28 -13.93 -46.40
N ALA A 127 -12.01 -14.13 -47.70
CA ALA A 127 -11.63 -13.10 -48.65
C ALA A 127 -12.73 -12.04 -48.88
N GLY A 128 -12.31 -10.78 -48.99
CA GLY A 128 -13.14 -9.66 -49.43
C GLY A 128 -12.27 -8.61 -50.13
N VAL A 129 -12.26 -8.69 -51.46
CA VAL A 129 -11.55 -7.86 -52.43
C VAL A 129 -12.11 -6.44 -52.50
N PHE A 130 -11.25 -5.40 -52.53
CA PHE A 130 -11.43 -4.10 -53.25
C PHE A 130 -10.10 -3.28 -53.20
N PRO A 131 -9.87 -2.29 -54.10
CA PRO A 131 -8.63 -2.16 -54.87
C PRO A 131 -7.68 -1.06 -54.35
N PRO A 132 -6.47 -0.95 -54.93
CA PRO A 132 -5.44 -0.02 -54.47
C PRO A 132 -5.59 1.37 -55.12
N VAL A 133 -5.04 2.40 -54.48
CA VAL A 133 -4.31 3.54 -55.10
C VAL A 133 -3.98 4.56 -53.99
N GLY A 134 -2.72 5.00 -53.94
CA GLY A 134 -2.33 6.29 -53.35
C GLY A 134 -1.02 6.29 -52.57
N ASP A 135 0.11 6.36 -53.29
CA ASP A 135 1.46 6.49 -52.76
C ASP A 135 1.81 7.89 -52.20
N SER A 136 2.55 7.88 -51.08
CA SER A 136 3.65 8.79 -50.65
C SER A 136 3.39 10.27 -50.26
N PRO A 137 4.33 10.95 -49.54
CA PRO A 137 5.34 10.45 -48.57
C PRO A 137 5.51 11.32 -47.28
N ALA A 138 6.29 10.77 -46.32
CA ALA A 138 7.22 11.44 -45.37
C ALA A 138 6.67 12.45 -44.32
N ALA A 139 7.16 12.55 -43.06
CA ALA A 139 8.22 11.88 -42.30
C ALA A 139 8.13 12.24 -40.79
N ALA A 140 8.74 11.35 -39.97
CA ALA A 140 9.42 11.57 -38.67
C ALA A 140 8.59 11.92 -37.41
N SER A 141 8.83 11.34 -36.21
CA SER A 141 9.95 10.55 -35.68
C SER A 141 9.51 9.62 -34.51
N LYS A 142 10.15 8.44 -34.40
CA LYS A 142 10.08 7.50 -33.27
C LYS A 142 11.49 7.29 -32.69
N PRO A 143 11.73 7.38 -31.37
CA PRO A 143 13.01 7.02 -30.77
C PRO A 143 12.91 5.61 -30.14
N LEU A 144 13.28 4.56 -30.88
CA LEU A 144 13.48 3.23 -30.29
C LEU A 144 14.38 2.27 -31.10
N VAL A 145 14.85 2.69 -32.28
CA VAL A 145 15.70 1.84 -33.15
C VAL A 145 17.21 2.02 -32.88
N LEU A 146 17.62 3.14 -32.28
CA LEU A 146 19.05 3.45 -32.04
C LEU A 146 19.71 2.64 -30.92
N VAL A 147 18.94 2.07 -29.98
CA VAL A 147 19.49 1.27 -28.88
C VAL A 147 19.85 -0.15 -29.34
N SER A 148 19.13 -0.69 -30.33
CA SER A 148 19.40 -2.04 -30.85
C SER A 148 20.66 -2.14 -31.72
N ALA A 149 21.02 -1.06 -32.43
CA ALA A 149 22.22 -1.00 -33.26
C ALA A 149 23.50 -0.81 -32.43
N ALA A 150 23.43 -0.05 -31.33
CA ALA A 150 24.55 0.14 -30.41
C ALA A 150 24.89 -1.14 -29.63
N ILE A 151 23.88 -1.96 -29.29
CA ILE A 151 24.08 -3.23 -28.57
C ILE A 151 24.72 -4.30 -29.48
N ARG A 152 24.35 -4.35 -30.77
CA ARG A 152 25.01 -5.26 -31.73
C ARG A 152 26.47 -4.89 -31.99
N SER A 153 26.77 -3.60 -32.14
CA SER A 153 28.16 -3.15 -32.35
C SER A 153 29.08 -3.43 -31.17
N LEU A 154 28.53 -3.55 -29.95
CA LEU A 154 29.28 -3.89 -28.74
C LEU A 154 29.45 -5.40 -28.54
N GLN A 155 28.49 -6.21 -29.03
CA GLN A 155 28.58 -7.66 -29.04
C GLN A 155 29.58 -8.18 -30.09
N ASP A 156 29.64 -7.55 -31.26
CA ASP A 156 30.59 -7.95 -32.31
C ASP A 156 32.05 -7.61 -31.95
N SER A 157 32.26 -6.67 -31.02
CA SER A 157 33.61 -6.27 -30.57
C SER A 157 34.19 -7.14 -29.45
N LEU A 158 33.43 -8.11 -28.91
CA LEU A 158 33.85 -8.97 -27.79
C LEU A 158 34.04 -10.44 -28.16
N SER A 159 33.96 -10.78 -29.46
CA SER A 159 34.14 -12.15 -29.95
C SER A 159 35.32 -12.23 -30.91
N ASP A 160 36.55 -12.21 -30.39
CA ASP A 160 37.69 -12.81 -31.08
C ASP A 160 38.81 -13.20 -30.09
N PRO A 161 39.22 -14.48 -30.01
CA PRO A 161 40.27 -14.93 -29.11
C PRO A 161 41.64 -15.00 -29.81
N VAL A 162 42.65 -14.45 -29.13
CA VAL A 162 44.05 -14.93 -29.09
C VAL A 162 44.72 -15.21 -30.44
N ALA A 163 45.32 -14.17 -31.00
CA ALA A 163 46.57 -14.26 -31.75
C ALA A 163 47.54 -13.21 -31.18
N VAL A 164 48.84 -13.48 -31.30
CA VAL A 164 49.98 -12.68 -30.80
C VAL A 164 50.49 -13.08 -29.40
N LEU A 165 51.32 -14.14 -29.38
CA LEU A 165 52.61 -14.16 -28.70
C LEU A 165 53.39 -15.42 -29.15
N CYS A 166 53.82 -15.40 -30.41
CA CYS A 166 54.96 -16.18 -30.87
C CYS A 166 55.89 -15.18 -31.57
N ASP A 167 56.87 -14.67 -30.84
CA ASP A 167 58.12 -14.22 -31.43
C ASP A 167 59.21 -14.33 -30.35
N ALA A 168 60.04 -15.37 -30.47
CA ALA A 168 61.20 -15.58 -29.61
C ALA A 168 62.23 -16.44 -30.37
N ASP A 169 62.98 -15.78 -31.25
CA ASP A 169 64.29 -16.24 -31.71
C ASP A 169 65.37 -15.52 -30.89
N THR A 170 66.01 -16.21 -29.93
CA THR A 170 67.47 -16.17 -29.69
C THR A 170 67.90 -17.16 -28.58
N THR A 171 68.38 -18.33 -29.03
CA THR A 171 69.59 -19.07 -28.60
C THR A 171 70.12 -19.06 -27.15
N GLY A 172 70.31 -20.28 -26.62
CA GLY A 172 71.41 -20.71 -25.71
C GLY A 172 71.01 -20.81 -24.22
N ALA A 173 71.30 -21.86 -23.45
CA ALA A 173 72.26 -22.94 -23.59
C ALA A 173 72.00 -24.06 -22.53
N ILE A 174 72.29 -25.30 -22.92
CA ILE A 174 72.84 -26.43 -22.13
C ILE A 174 71.94 -27.18 -21.09
N CYS A 175 71.52 -28.34 -21.59
CA CYS A 175 71.27 -29.67 -21.01
C CYS A 175 71.83 -30.08 -19.61
N ASN A 176 71.04 -30.98 -18.99
CA ASN A 176 71.38 -32.14 -18.14
C ASN A 176 71.76 -31.94 -16.65
N ALA A 177 70.94 -32.47 -15.74
CA ALA A 177 71.16 -33.80 -15.12
C ALA A 177 70.21 -34.04 -13.91
N ALA A 178 69.93 -35.32 -13.67
CA ALA A 178 68.98 -35.92 -12.72
C ALA A 178 69.44 -35.85 -11.23
N PRO A 179 68.60 -36.32 -10.26
CA PRO A 179 68.63 -35.87 -8.86
C PRO A 179 69.51 -36.75 -7.95
N VAL A 180 70.04 -36.15 -6.88
CA VAL A 180 70.65 -36.87 -5.75
C VAL A 180 69.97 -36.43 -4.46
N ALA A 181 69.42 -37.43 -3.75
CA ALA A 181 68.84 -37.32 -2.43
C ALA A 181 69.89 -36.95 -1.37
N ILE A 182 69.55 -36.05 -0.45
CA ILE A 182 70.30 -35.85 0.79
C ILE A 182 69.33 -35.87 1.97
N THR A 183 69.43 -36.96 2.72
CA THR A 183 68.96 -37.12 4.09
C THR A 183 69.84 -36.33 5.07
N GLY A 184 69.23 -35.78 6.12
CA GLY A 184 69.86 -35.76 7.45
C GLY A 184 70.14 -34.41 8.11
N ARG A 185 69.30 -34.09 9.11
CA ARG A 185 69.57 -33.43 10.41
C ARG A 185 70.52 -32.21 10.45
N HIS A 186 69.97 -31.05 10.85
CA HIS A 186 70.26 -30.35 12.12
C HIS A 186 69.41 -29.06 12.20
N LEU A 187 68.72 -28.84 13.34
CA LEU A 187 67.94 -27.63 13.64
C LEU A 187 68.65 -26.82 14.74
N PRO A 188 68.72 -25.47 14.63
CA PRO A 188 68.82 -24.63 15.82
C PRO A 188 67.85 -23.43 15.86
N ARG A 189 67.09 -23.35 16.96
CA ARG A 189 66.83 -22.18 17.85
C ARG A 189 66.56 -20.76 17.31
N ALA A 190 66.15 -20.54 16.06
CA ALA A 190 65.80 -19.19 15.56
C ALA A 190 64.30 -18.79 15.64
N TYR A 191 63.44 -19.57 16.30
CA TYR A 191 61.97 -19.44 16.14
C TYR A 191 61.22 -18.55 17.16
N LEU A 192 61.89 -17.92 18.14
CA LEU A 192 61.19 -17.20 19.22
C LEU A 192 61.13 -15.67 19.10
N ALA A 193 61.76 -15.06 18.09
CA ALA A 193 61.71 -13.60 17.88
C ALA A 193 60.56 -13.11 16.98
N GLY A 194 59.78 -14.02 16.36
CA GLY A 194 58.74 -13.68 15.39
C GLY A 194 57.31 -13.50 15.94
N LEU A 195 57.09 -13.64 17.26
CA LEU A 195 55.73 -13.72 17.83
C LEU A 195 55.13 -12.37 18.28
N ALA A 196 55.92 -11.29 18.36
CA ALA A 196 55.43 -9.97 18.78
C ALA A 196 54.34 -9.32 17.86
N PRO A 197 54.36 -9.43 16.52
CA PRO A 197 53.31 -8.83 15.68
C PRO A 197 51.95 -9.55 15.78
N SER A 198 51.92 -10.78 16.31
CA SER A 198 50.69 -11.58 16.40
C SER A 198 49.69 -11.08 17.46
N ALA A 199 50.19 -10.56 18.59
CA ALA A 199 49.34 -10.05 19.67
C ALA A 199 48.63 -8.74 19.31
N ALA A 200 49.32 -7.84 18.59
CA ALA A 200 48.73 -6.59 18.10
C ALA A 200 47.65 -6.85 17.03
N MET A 201 47.86 -7.85 16.17
CA MET A 201 46.87 -8.27 15.19
C MET A 201 45.63 -8.89 15.85
N LEU A 202 45.81 -9.70 16.90
CA LEU A 202 44.72 -10.29 17.66
C LEU A 202 43.89 -9.23 18.41
N LEU A 203 44.53 -8.25 19.05
CA LEU A 203 43.87 -7.12 19.69
C LEU A 203 43.06 -6.26 18.70
N ARG A 204 43.60 -6.04 17.49
CA ARG A 204 42.88 -5.34 16.40
C ARG A 204 41.64 -6.12 15.96
N LEU A 205 41.76 -7.44 15.77
CA LEU A 205 40.63 -8.30 15.41
C LEU A 205 39.54 -8.31 16.49
N ILE A 206 39.92 -8.35 17.78
CA ILE A 206 38.97 -8.28 18.90
C ILE A 206 38.27 -6.92 18.92
N ALA A 207 39.00 -5.82 18.73
CA ALA A 207 38.42 -4.47 18.69
C ALA A 207 37.44 -4.30 17.52
N ILE A 208 37.82 -4.75 16.32
CA ILE A 208 36.94 -4.73 15.13
C ILE A 208 35.68 -5.57 15.37
N SER A 209 35.84 -6.77 15.96
CA SER A 209 34.71 -7.66 16.26
C SER A 209 33.76 -7.06 17.29
N ALA A 210 34.27 -6.43 18.35
CA ALA A 210 33.47 -5.76 19.37
C ALA A 210 32.71 -4.55 18.81
N LEU A 211 33.35 -3.78 17.93
CA LEU A 211 32.76 -2.60 17.29
C LEU A 211 31.68 -3.01 16.28
N ALA A 212 31.92 -4.08 15.52
CA ALA A 212 30.91 -4.70 14.65
C ALA A 212 29.72 -5.22 15.46
N LEU A 213 29.95 -5.90 16.59
CA LEU A 213 28.88 -6.38 17.46
C LEU A 213 28.06 -5.23 18.06
N GLY A 214 28.73 -4.15 18.47
CA GLY A 214 28.11 -2.92 18.97
C GLY A 214 27.26 -2.22 17.89
N MET A 215 27.76 -2.15 16.65
CA MET A 215 26.99 -1.63 15.52
C MET A 215 25.76 -2.50 15.20
N VAL A 216 25.90 -3.83 15.21
CA VAL A 216 24.77 -4.74 14.99
C VAL A 216 23.73 -4.61 16.10
N ALA A 217 24.16 -4.55 17.36
CA ALA A 217 23.26 -4.34 18.50
C ALA A 217 22.57 -2.96 18.45
N GLY A 218 23.33 -1.92 18.10
CA GLY A 218 22.82 -0.56 17.90
C GLY A 218 21.81 -0.49 16.76
N LEU A 219 22.11 -1.10 15.62
CA LEU A 219 21.22 -1.19 14.46
C LEU A 219 19.96 -2.02 14.78
N ALA A 220 20.08 -3.12 15.53
CA ALA A 220 18.94 -3.93 15.98
C ALA A 220 18.05 -3.17 16.97
N TRP A 221 18.64 -2.41 17.90
CA TRP A 221 17.90 -1.56 18.81
C TRP A 221 17.21 -0.41 18.07
N PHE A 222 17.92 0.20 17.12
CA PHE A 222 17.45 1.30 16.30
C PHE A 222 16.32 0.90 15.37
N THR A 223 16.48 -0.20 14.64
CA THR A 223 15.42 -0.78 13.79
C THR A 223 14.21 -1.14 14.62
N ARG A 224 14.38 -1.74 15.81
CA ARG A 224 13.27 -2.00 16.76
C ARG A 224 12.58 -0.72 17.23
N ARG A 225 13.33 0.36 17.49
CA ARG A 225 12.78 1.66 17.90
C ARG A 225 12.07 2.37 16.75
N ILE A 226 12.64 2.36 15.55
CA ILE A 226 12.00 2.87 14.33
C ILE A 226 10.72 2.08 14.04
N PHE A 227 10.74 0.75 14.10
CA PHE A 227 9.54 -0.05 13.92
C PHE A 227 8.47 0.33 14.95
N ARG A 228 8.85 0.51 16.22
CA ARG A 228 7.93 0.93 17.28
C ARG A 228 7.38 2.34 17.06
N SER A 229 8.22 3.28 16.59
CA SER A 229 7.86 4.68 16.37
C SER A 229 7.08 4.92 15.07
N LEU A 230 7.43 4.22 13.99
CA LEU A 230 6.75 4.32 12.70
C LEU A 230 5.42 3.59 12.71
N LEU A 231 5.31 2.49 13.47
CA LEU A 231 4.06 1.75 13.56
C LEU A 231 3.13 2.28 14.64
N GLY A 232 3.58 2.97 15.70
CA GLY A 232 2.68 3.68 16.63
C GLY A 232 1.55 2.85 17.28
N PHE A 233 1.56 1.51 17.18
CA PHE A 233 0.49 0.64 17.65
C PHE A 233 0.95 -0.13 18.89
N GLU A 234 0.45 0.27 20.06
CA GLU A 234 0.32 -0.64 21.23
C GLU A 234 -1.02 -1.40 21.23
N VAL A 235 -1.84 -1.27 20.18
CA VAL A 235 -3.00 -2.14 20.01
C VAL A 235 -2.53 -3.44 19.37
N ALA A 236 -2.65 -4.53 20.12
CA ALA A 236 -2.66 -5.87 19.56
C ALA A 236 -3.80 -5.96 18.55
N LEU A 237 -3.52 -5.67 17.27
CA LEU A 237 -4.44 -5.94 16.18
C LEU A 237 -4.63 -7.46 16.13
N ALA A 238 -5.79 -7.93 16.59
CA ALA A 238 -6.24 -9.26 16.30
C ALA A 238 -6.21 -9.44 14.76
N PRO A 239 -5.55 -10.49 14.24
CA PRO A 239 -5.41 -10.71 12.79
C PRO A 239 -6.74 -10.97 12.09
N ALA A 240 -7.88 -11.01 12.79
CA ALA A 240 -9.20 -11.10 12.19
C ALA A 240 -9.57 -9.89 11.30
N GLN A 241 -8.85 -8.76 11.36
CA GLN A 241 -9.17 -7.56 10.57
C GLN A 241 -8.22 -7.26 9.40
N LEU A 242 -7.06 -7.92 9.30
CA LEU A 242 -6.10 -7.69 8.20
C LEU A 242 -6.44 -8.43 6.88
N PRO A 243 -7.11 -9.60 6.85
CA PRO A 243 -7.59 -10.19 5.61
C PRO A 243 -8.65 -9.30 4.94
N MET A 244 -9.37 -8.48 5.72
CA MET A 244 -10.44 -7.61 5.22
C MET A 244 -9.94 -6.37 4.46
N LEU A 245 -8.63 -6.05 4.55
CA LEU A 245 -8.02 -4.86 3.94
C LEU A 245 -7.32 -5.14 2.60
N TRP A 246 -7.11 -6.42 2.24
CA TRP A 246 -6.38 -6.81 1.04
C TRP A 246 -6.91 -8.06 0.32
N LEU A 247 -7.82 -8.85 0.92
CA LEU A 247 -8.65 -9.73 0.09
C LEU A 247 -9.53 -8.82 -0.74
N GLY A 248 -9.38 -8.95 -2.05
CA GLY A 248 -10.03 -8.07 -3.01
C GLY A 248 -11.53 -7.96 -2.77
N THR A 249 -12.09 -7.02 -3.51
CA THR A 249 -13.43 -7.10 -4.09
C THR A 249 -13.71 -8.51 -4.64
N THR A 250 -13.89 -9.50 -3.77
CA THR A 250 -14.42 -10.80 -4.15
C THR A 250 -15.80 -10.46 -4.69
N ALA A 251 -15.94 -10.72 -5.98
CA ALA A 251 -16.87 -10.06 -6.88
C ALA A 251 -18.34 -10.39 -6.65
N ASN A 252 -18.70 -10.95 -5.50
CA ASN A 252 -20.07 -11.23 -5.12
C ASN A 252 -20.11 -11.52 -3.61
N PRO A 253 -20.36 -10.54 -2.73
CA PRO A 253 -20.62 -10.86 -1.34
C PRO A 253 -21.87 -11.75 -1.29
N ASP A 254 -21.75 -12.92 -0.66
CA ASP A 254 -22.77 -13.96 -0.65
C ASP A 254 -24.14 -13.37 -0.28
N PRO A 255 -25.15 -13.40 -1.18
CA PRO A 255 -26.46 -12.82 -0.92
C PRO A 255 -27.15 -13.42 0.30
N HIS A 256 -26.78 -14.63 0.73
CA HIS A 256 -27.33 -15.23 1.94
C HIS A 256 -26.88 -14.51 3.23
N LYS A 257 -25.72 -13.84 3.25
CA LYS A 257 -25.24 -13.10 4.44
C LYS A 257 -26.06 -11.84 4.75
N TYR A 258 -26.84 -11.32 3.80
CA TYR A 258 -27.62 -10.09 3.98
C TYR A 258 -29.08 -10.36 4.35
N ASN A 259 -29.55 -11.60 4.17
CA ASN A 259 -30.79 -12.06 4.77
C ASN A 259 -30.68 -12.16 6.31
N GLU A 260 -29.46 -12.10 6.84
CA GLU A 260 -29.15 -12.06 8.27
C GLU A 260 -28.66 -10.67 8.70
N LEU A 261 -29.38 -9.60 8.34
CA LEU A 261 -29.24 -8.36 9.11
C LEU A 261 -29.52 -8.72 10.57
N GLY A 262 -28.47 -8.67 11.40
CA GLY A 262 -28.57 -8.98 12.81
C GLY A 262 -29.53 -8.04 13.52
N ALA A 263 -29.86 -8.36 14.78
CA ALA A 263 -30.73 -7.54 15.62
C ALA A 263 -30.32 -6.05 15.65
N LYS A 264 -29.02 -5.76 15.50
CA LYS A 264 -28.48 -4.41 15.37
C LYS A 264 -27.55 -4.36 14.15
N SER A 265 -27.94 -3.58 13.13
CA SER A 265 -27.19 -3.44 11.89
C SER A 265 -26.97 -1.96 11.58
N LEU A 266 -25.75 -1.61 11.16
CA LEU A 266 -25.38 -0.27 10.74
C LEU A 266 -25.01 -0.32 9.25
N LEU A 267 -25.80 0.35 8.42
CA LEU A 267 -25.57 0.47 6.99
C LEU A 267 -24.89 1.80 6.69
N VAL A 268 -23.64 1.74 6.25
CA VAL A 268 -22.82 2.90 5.92
C VAL A 268 -22.74 3.08 4.41
N ALA A 269 -23.20 4.24 3.93
CA ALA A 269 -23.31 4.59 2.51
C ALA A 269 -24.07 3.53 1.68
N PRO A 270 -25.26 3.06 2.13
CA PRO A 270 -25.96 2.02 1.39
C PRO A 270 -26.29 2.48 -0.03
N GLN A 271 -26.23 1.54 -0.97
CA GLN A 271 -26.71 1.77 -2.32
C GLN A 271 -28.20 2.18 -2.27
N ARG A 272 -28.64 3.05 -3.19
CA ARG A 272 -30.04 3.52 -3.26
C ARG A 272 -31.03 2.37 -3.25
N ALA A 273 -30.79 1.33 -4.04
CA ALA A 273 -31.64 0.15 -4.09
C ALA A 273 -31.73 -0.56 -2.72
N LEU A 274 -30.63 -0.66 -1.97
CA LEU A 274 -30.65 -1.25 -0.63
C LEU A 274 -31.41 -0.36 0.34
N ARG A 275 -31.21 0.96 0.25
CA ARG A 275 -31.97 1.92 1.04
C ARG A 275 -33.47 1.78 0.77
N GLU A 276 -33.88 1.79 -0.49
CA GLU A 276 -35.28 1.59 -0.89
C GLU A 276 -35.82 0.24 -0.43
N TRP A 277 -35.07 -0.85 -0.56
CA TRP A 277 -35.48 -2.17 -0.04
C TRP A 277 -35.64 -2.19 1.49
N VAL A 278 -34.71 -1.57 2.22
CA VAL A 278 -34.79 -1.46 3.67
C VAL A 278 -35.99 -0.60 4.08
N LEU A 279 -36.28 0.48 3.34
CA LEU A 279 -37.37 1.42 3.62
C LEU A 279 -38.75 0.88 3.21
N ASN A 280 -38.85 0.15 2.11
CA ASN A 280 -40.10 -0.30 1.50
C ASN A 280 -40.53 -1.70 1.95
N GLY A 281 -39.75 -2.40 2.78
CA GLY A 281 -40.16 -3.70 3.31
C GLY A 281 -41.45 -3.57 4.14
N ASP A 282 -42.41 -4.46 3.93
CA ASP A 282 -43.78 -4.45 4.51
C ASP A 282 -43.88 -4.29 6.05
N LYS A 283 -42.76 -4.35 6.77
CA LYS A 283 -42.68 -4.25 8.24
C LYS A 283 -41.66 -3.22 8.73
N ALA A 284 -41.18 -2.33 7.87
CA ALA A 284 -40.25 -1.29 8.24
C ALA A 284 -40.97 -0.11 8.90
N LYS A 285 -40.63 0.21 10.15
CA LYS A 285 -40.98 1.49 10.79
C LYS A 285 -39.83 2.46 10.62
N LEU A 286 -40.11 3.59 9.97
CA LEU A 286 -39.14 4.63 9.69
C LEU A 286 -39.05 5.59 10.89
N VAL A 287 -37.83 5.84 11.35
CA VAL A 287 -37.53 6.81 12.40
C VAL A 287 -36.59 7.86 11.81
N ASP A 288 -37.15 9.02 11.48
CA ASP A 288 -36.36 10.19 11.12
C ASP A 288 -35.83 10.84 12.41
N LEU A 289 -34.51 10.74 12.62
CA LEU A 289 -33.86 11.30 13.81
C LEU A 289 -33.94 12.83 13.83
N VAL A 290 -34.07 13.50 12.68
CA VAL A 290 -34.21 14.97 12.63
C VAL A 290 -35.56 15.37 13.19
N SER A 291 -36.64 14.76 12.70
CA SER A 291 -38.00 15.02 13.18
C SER A 291 -38.22 14.56 14.63
N ALA A 292 -37.60 13.45 15.04
CA ALA A 292 -37.72 12.91 16.39
C ALA A 292 -37.03 13.79 17.44
N THR A 293 -35.90 14.43 17.09
CA THR A 293 -35.16 15.33 17.99
C THR A 293 -35.68 16.75 17.99
N GLY A 294 -36.37 17.20 16.93
CA GLY A 294 -36.94 18.55 16.85
C GLY A 294 -38.15 18.79 17.78
N LYS A 295 -38.83 17.74 18.22
CA LYS A 295 -40.06 17.85 19.04
C LYS A 295 -39.81 17.98 20.55
N THR A 296 -38.56 17.96 21.01
CA THR A 296 -38.23 17.83 22.44
C THR A 296 -37.92 19.12 23.18
N ALA A 297 -37.94 20.28 22.52
CA ALA A 297 -37.80 21.58 23.18
C ALA A 297 -39.14 22.07 23.76
N GLY A 298 -39.73 21.31 24.70
CA GLY A 298 -40.81 21.79 25.56
C GLY A 298 -40.23 22.54 26.77
N ALA A 299 -40.86 23.65 27.18
CA ALA A 299 -40.35 24.61 28.16
C ALA A 299 -40.09 24.08 29.59
N ASP A 300 -40.48 22.84 29.88
CA ASP A 300 -40.63 22.36 31.26
C ASP A 300 -39.42 21.55 31.78
N GLY A 301 -38.38 21.35 30.97
CA GLY A 301 -37.10 20.73 31.37
C GLY A 301 -37.17 19.25 31.83
N ILE A 302 -38.37 18.67 31.95
CA ILE A 302 -38.61 17.26 32.28
C ILE A 302 -39.17 16.59 31.02
N GLU A 303 -38.26 16.05 30.21
CA GLU A 303 -38.57 15.35 28.96
C GLU A 303 -39.42 14.09 29.22
N ARG A 304 -40.74 14.20 28.99
CA ARG A 304 -41.55 13.03 28.65
C ARG A 304 -41.45 12.82 27.14
N TRP A 305 -40.42 12.08 26.76
CA TRP A 305 -40.31 11.50 25.42
C TRP A 305 -41.64 10.82 25.06
N PRO A 306 -42.17 11.00 23.83
CA PRO A 306 -43.32 10.21 23.40
C PRO A 306 -42.94 8.74 23.61
N PRO A 307 -43.83 7.93 24.22
CA PRO A 307 -43.58 6.50 24.32
C PRO A 307 -43.24 6.00 22.91
N PRO A 308 -42.27 5.09 22.78
CA PRO A 308 -41.95 4.51 21.49
C PRO A 308 -43.27 4.01 20.90
N PRO A 309 -43.48 4.16 19.58
CA PRO A 309 -44.72 3.68 18.96
C PRO A 309 -44.97 2.23 19.39
N GLU A 310 -46.20 1.73 19.50
CA GLU A 310 -46.40 0.30 19.81
C GLU A 310 -45.80 -0.56 18.69
N TRP A 311 -45.04 -1.62 19.01
CA TRP A 311 -44.30 -2.45 18.03
C TRP A 311 -44.91 -3.84 17.91
N ASP A 312 -45.02 -4.35 16.69
CA ASP A 312 -45.32 -5.77 16.43
C ASP A 312 -44.01 -6.61 16.46
N ASN A 313 -44.10 -7.89 16.80
CA ASN A 313 -42.99 -8.81 17.11
C ASN A 313 -42.08 -9.21 15.92
N ARG A 314 -42.15 -8.51 14.79
CA ARG A 314 -41.22 -8.64 13.65
C ARG A 314 -40.91 -7.31 12.97
N THR A 315 -41.07 -6.21 13.70
CA THR A 315 -40.88 -4.87 13.15
C THR A 315 -39.40 -4.59 12.95
N ARG A 316 -39.01 -4.20 11.73
CA ARG A 316 -37.69 -3.63 11.44
C ARG A 316 -37.76 -2.13 11.67
N ILE A 317 -36.91 -1.58 12.52
CA ILE A 317 -36.84 -0.14 12.75
C ILE A 317 -35.67 0.41 11.94
N VAL A 318 -35.95 1.38 11.09
CA VAL A 318 -34.95 2.01 10.24
C VAL A 318 -34.75 3.45 10.71
N ALA A 319 -33.64 3.71 11.39
CA ALA A 319 -33.26 5.05 11.81
C ALA A 319 -32.37 5.71 10.74
N PHE A 320 -32.67 6.95 10.37
CA PHE A 320 -31.92 7.73 9.38
C PHE A 320 -31.84 9.21 9.76
N GLY A 321 -31.04 9.99 9.04
CA GLY A 321 -30.86 11.43 9.30
C GLY A 321 -29.82 11.73 10.39
N LEU A 322 -29.01 10.75 10.79
CA LEU A 322 -28.00 10.91 11.83
C LEU A 322 -27.00 12.00 11.47
N GLU A 323 -26.54 12.05 10.23
CA GLU A 323 -25.58 13.03 9.72
C GLU A 323 -26.04 14.50 9.85
N LEU A 324 -27.35 14.75 9.85
CA LEU A 324 -27.92 16.10 9.94
C LEU A 324 -27.95 16.60 11.39
N ILE A 325 -28.10 15.69 12.36
CA ILE A 325 -28.23 16.03 13.77
C ILE A 325 -26.89 16.08 14.52
N LEU A 326 -25.84 15.40 14.02
CA LEU A 326 -24.55 15.30 14.73
C LEU A 326 -23.85 16.66 14.93
N ARG A 327 -24.22 17.69 14.16
CA ARG A 327 -23.67 19.06 14.27
C ARG A 327 -24.21 19.84 15.46
N ASP A 328 -25.39 19.48 15.97
CA ASP A 328 -26.04 20.14 17.09
C ASP A 328 -25.86 19.28 18.35
N PRO A 329 -25.14 19.77 19.39
CA PRO A 329 -24.86 18.99 20.59
C PRO A 329 -26.11 18.48 21.30
N GLU A 330 -27.20 19.26 21.30
CA GLU A 330 -28.44 18.88 22.01
C GLU A 330 -29.18 17.79 21.23
N ARG A 331 -29.38 18.00 19.93
CA ARG A 331 -30.03 17.01 19.05
C ARG A 331 -29.22 15.72 18.97
N ARG A 332 -27.88 15.80 19.00
CA ARG A 332 -27.00 14.64 19.02
C ARG A 332 -27.20 13.80 20.29
N ARG A 333 -27.26 14.40 21.47
CA ARG A 333 -27.52 13.69 22.74
C ARG A 333 -28.92 13.07 22.78
N ALA A 334 -29.91 13.81 22.29
CA ALA A 334 -31.28 13.34 22.13
C ALA A 334 -31.35 12.09 21.24
N ALA A 335 -30.69 12.11 20.08
CA ALA A 335 -30.65 10.95 19.21
C ALA A 335 -29.86 9.77 19.77
N LEU A 336 -28.78 10.03 20.50
CA LEU A 336 -28.06 8.98 21.23
C LEU A 336 -29.01 8.26 22.20
N ALA A 337 -29.80 9.00 22.98
CA ALA A 337 -30.77 8.42 23.90
C ALA A 337 -31.87 7.61 23.17
N ILE A 338 -32.38 8.14 22.04
CA ILE A 338 -33.33 7.41 21.19
C ILE A 338 -32.71 6.10 20.70
N LEU A 339 -31.51 6.15 20.13
CA LEU A 339 -30.85 4.98 19.56
C LEU A 339 -30.46 3.95 20.63
N GLU A 340 -30.02 4.37 21.81
CA GLU A 340 -29.75 3.47 22.95
C GLU A 340 -31.01 2.70 23.36
N ARG A 341 -32.17 3.37 23.43
CA ARG A 341 -33.46 2.74 23.75
C ARG A 341 -33.88 1.76 22.66
N LEU A 342 -33.83 2.19 21.39
CA LEU A 342 -34.14 1.32 20.25
C LEU A 342 -33.22 0.10 20.19
N ALA A 343 -31.92 0.28 20.47
CA ALA A 343 -30.95 -0.80 20.49
C ALA A 343 -31.17 -1.77 21.66
N ALA A 344 -31.55 -1.27 22.84
CA ALA A 344 -31.90 -2.12 23.99
C ALA A 344 -33.12 -3.01 23.67
N ASP A 345 -34.16 -2.43 23.06
CA ASP A 345 -35.36 -3.18 22.68
C ASP A 345 -35.12 -4.19 21.54
N ALA A 346 -34.25 -3.85 20.58
CA ALA A 346 -33.82 -4.77 19.52
C ALA A 346 -32.92 -5.90 20.06
N GLY A 347 -32.09 -5.63 21.08
CA GLY A 347 -31.22 -6.62 21.71
C GLY A 347 -31.94 -7.60 22.64
N ALA A 348 -33.16 -7.31 23.07
CA ALA A 348 -33.95 -8.22 23.90
C ALA A 348 -34.27 -9.50 23.11
N GLN A 349 -33.60 -10.60 23.48
CA GLN A 349 -33.53 -11.88 22.75
C GLN A 349 -34.88 -12.51 22.34
N ARG A 350 -35.99 -12.10 22.96
CA ARG A 350 -37.35 -12.59 22.68
C ARG A 350 -38.16 -11.69 21.74
N SER A 351 -37.62 -10.56 21.31
CA SER A 351 -38.45 -9.50 20.72
C SER A 351 -38.68 -9.66 19.22
N GLY A 352 -37.81 -10.39 18.51
CA GLY A 352 -37.88 -10.53 17.05
C GLY A 352 -37.68 -9.20 16.30
N LYS A 353 -37.25 -8.15 17.00
CA LYS A 353 -37.05 -6.80 16.46
C LYS A 353 -35.65 -6.66 15.88
N SER A 354 -35.51 -5.88 14.81
CA SER A 354 -34.20 -5.46 14.29
C SER A 354 -34.13 -3.95 14.19
N LEU A 355 -33.01 -3.37 14.61
CA LEU A 355 -32.67 -1.98 14.42
C LEU A 355 -31.63 -1.86 13.30
N VAL A 356 -31.98 -1.11 12.27
CA VAL A 356 -31.10 -0.75 11.16
C VAL A 356 -30.86 0.76 11.22
N VAL A 357 -29.61 1.16 11.43
CA VAL A 357 -29.22 2.57 11.31
C VAL A 357 -28.65 2.78 9.91
N ILE A 358 -29.22 3.70 9.15
CA ILE A 358 -28.71 4.12 7.85
C ILE A 358 -27.97 5.44 8.03
N SER A 359 -26.73 5.48 7.57
CA SER A 359 -25.92 6.70 7.57
C SER A 359 -25.08 6.76 6.30
N ASP A 360 -24.93 7.94 5.72
CA ASP A 360 -24.10 8.13 4.52
C ASP A 360 -22.60 7.97 4.82
N ARG A 361 -22.21 8.05 6.10
CA ARG A 361 -20.83 7.83 6.57
C ARG A 361 -20.80 6.94 7.79
N ALA A 362 -19.61 6.47 8.13
CA ALA A 362 -19.39 5.86 9.43
C ALA A 362 -19.81 6.87 10.52
N PRO A 363 -20.82 6.55 11.34
CA PRO A 363 -21.29 7.46 12.37
C PRO A 363 -20.17 7.87 13.31
N LEU A 364 -19.31 6.91 13.68
CA LEU A 364 -18.21 7.14 14.61
C LEU A 364 -17.23 8.19 14.09
N ASP A 365 -16.83 8.11 12.82
CA ASP A 365 -15.92 9.10 12.22
C ASP A 365 -16.54 10.51 12.28
N ARG A 366 -17.85 10.64 12.02
CA ARG A 366 -18.57 11.92 12.11
C ARG A 366 -18.73 12.44 13.52
N ILE A 367 -18.93 11.55 14.48
CA ILE A 367 -19.06 11.88 15.90
C ILE A 367 -17.71 12.39 16.41
N LEU A 368 -16.62 11.73 16.05
CA LEU A 368 -15.26 12.17 16.36
C LEU A 368 -14.95 13.53 15.74
N ASP A 369 -15.26 13.72 14.44
CA ASP A 369 -15.11 15.02 13.77
C ASP A 369 -15.88 16.14 14.49
N ALA A 370 -17.11 15.85 14.93
CA ALA A 370 -17.93 16.82 15.66
C ALA A 370 -17.32 17.16 17.02
N PHE A 371 -16.79 16.18 17.75
CA PHE A 371 -16.10 16.40 19.01
C PHE A 371 -14.79 17.18 18.84
N ASP A 372 -14.02 16.93 17.78
CA ASP A 372 -12.81 17.67 17.48
C ASP A 372 -13.11 19.15 17.21
N ILE A 373 -14.14 19.44 16.42
CA ILE A 373 -14.60 20.82 16.16
C ILE A 373 -15.03 21.49 17.47
N GLU A 374 -15.75 20.78 18.33
CA GLU A 374 -16.19 21.33 19.62
C GLU A 374 -15.03 21.50 20.61
N LYS A 375 -14.03 20.63 20.58
CA LYS A 375 -12.82 20.71 21.41
C LYS A 375 -12.00 21.93 21.06
N GLN A 376 -11.93 22.29 19.77
CA GLN A 376 -11.31 23.53 19.31
C GLN A 376 -12.05 24.79 19.74
N ARG A 377 -13.34 24.69 20.10
CA ARG A 377 -14.19 25.84 20.44
C ARG A 377 -14.41 26.06 21.94
N SER A 378 -14.17 25.06 22.79
CA SER A 378 -14.47 25.18 24.23
C SER A 378 -13.22 25.15 25.09
N ASP A 379 -13.04 26.18 25.90
CA ASP A 379 -11.94 26.28 26.86
C ASP A 379 -12.29 25.69 28.25
N THR A 380 -13.54 25.28 28.49
CA THR A 380 -14.00 24.87 29.82
C THR A 380 -13.85 23.35 30.08
N GLU A 381 -13.13 22.98 31.14
CA GLU A 381 -12.90 21.58 31.56
C GLU A 381 -14.19 20.78 31.82
N ALA A 382 -15.25 21.42 32.35
CA ALA A 382 -16.54 20.77 32.59
C ALA A 382 -17.19 20.27 31.28
N SER A 383 -17.02 21.03 30.19
CA SER A 383 -17.50 20.64 28.86
C SER A 383 -16.73 19.44 28.33
N ALA A 384 -15.41 19.37 28.59
CA ALA A 384 -14.56 18.28 28.15
C ALA A 384 -14.96 16.92 28.76
N THR A 385 -15.25 16.90 30.07
CA THR A 385 -15.70 15.66 30.75
C THR A 385 -17.04 15.15 30.20
N GLN A 386 -18.00 16.05 29.96
CA GLN A 386 -19.29 15.68 29.37
C GLN A 386 -19.13 15.14 27.95
N LYS A 387 -18.27 15.77 27.14
CA LYS A 387 -17.95 15.32 25.77
C LYS A 387 -17.33 13.93 25.76
N ALA A 388 -16.33 13.69 26.59
CA ALA A 388 -15.70 12.37 26.71
C ALA A 388 -16.70 11.28 27.11
N ARG A 389 -17.65 11.60 28.01
CA ARG A 389 -18.72 10.68 28.39
C ARG A 389 -19.69 10.40 27.23
N GLU A 390 -20.04 11.43 26.46
CA GLU A 390 -20.91 11.30 25.28
C GLU A 390 -20.23 10.47 24.17
N GLU A 391 -18.95 10.71 23.90
CA GLU A 391 -18.14 9.94 22.96
C GLU A 391 -18.08 8.45 23.32
N LEU A 392 -17.82 8.14 24.60
CA LEU A 392 -17.77 6.76 25.08
C LEU A 392 -19.13 6.05 24.97
N ARG A 393 -20.23 6.78 25.13
CA ARG A 393 -21.58 6.22 24.92
C ARG A 393 -21.85 5.90 23.45
N TRP A 394 -21.48 6.79 22.53
CA TRP A 394 -21.57 6.53 21.10
C TRP A 394 -20.73 5.33 20.67
N ALA A 395 -19.50 5.24 21.16
CA ALA A 395 -18.62 4.11 20.90
C ALA A 395 -19.24 2.80 21.42
N ARG A 396 -19.77 2.81 22.65
CA ARG A 396 -20.43 1.65 23.27
C ARG A 396 -21.71 1.25 22.53
N LEU A 397 -22.51 2.22 22.08
CA LEU A 397 -23.73 1.96 21.30
C LEU A 397 -23.40 1.21 20.01
N PHE A 398 -22.44 1.71 19.23
CA PHE A 398 -22.09 1.13 17.93
C PHE A 398 -21.19 -0.11 18.00
N GLN A 399 -20.57 -0.39 19.16
CA GLN A 399 -19.78 -1.61 19.36
C GLN A 399 -20.59 -2.89 19.10
N ASP A 400 -21.90 -2.85 19.39
CA ASP A 400 -22.80 -4.00 19.20
C ASP A 400 -23.39 -4.09 17.78
N PHE A 401 -23.07 -3.15 16.88
CA PHE A 401 -23.67 -3.11 15.55
C PHE A 401 -22.82 -3.88 14.54
N ALA A 402 -23.46 -4.76 13.78
CA ALA A 402 -22.88 -5.30 12.55
C ALA A 402 -22.78 -4.16 11.52
N THR A 403 -21.57 -3.71 11.22
CA THR A 403 -21.35 -2.60 10.28
C THR A 403 -21.15 -3.12 8.86
N PHE A 404 -22.03 -2.71 7.96
CA PHE A 404 -21.94 -3.00 6.53
C PHE A 404 -21.49 -1.72 5.82
N ASN A 405 -20.28 -1.77 5.28
CA ASN A 405 -19.69 -0.66 4.56
C ASN A 405 -19.70 -0.96 3.06
N PHE A 406 -20.40 -0.14 2.29
CA PHE A 406 -20.46 -0.32 0.85
C PHE A 406 -19.33 0.47 0.21
N ALA A 407 -18.33 -0.25 -0.32
CA ALA A 407 -17.29 0.39 -1.11
C ALA A 407 -17.90 1.08 -2.33
N PRO A 408 -17.29 2.17 -2.83
CA PRO A 408 -17.63 2.69 -4.16
C PRO A 408 -17.53 1.54 -5.17
N VAL A 409 -18.67 1.07 -5.64
CA VAL A 409 -18.72 0.08 -6.70
C VAL A 409 -18.65 0.82 -8.03
N ASP A 410 -17.82 0.28 -8.93
CA ASP A 410 -17.83 0.65 -10.34
C ASP A 410 -19.24 0.41 -10.90
N LYS A 411 -19.97 1.49 -11.18
CA LYS A 411 -21.39 1.41 -11.57
C LYS A 411 -21.56 1.22 -13.07
N ILE A 412 -20.49 1.33 -13.86
CA ILE A 412 -20.59 1.36 -15.31
C ILE A 412 -19.74 0.24 -15.90
N ASP A 413 -20.35 -0.59 -16.73
CA ASP A 413 -19.59 -1.50 -17.56
C ASP A 413 -18.99 -0.71 -18.73
N ASN A 414 -17.73 -0.30 -18.59
CA ASN A 414 -17.01 0.46 -19.61
C ASN A 414 -16.99 -0.24 -20.98
N LYS A 415 -16.98 -1.58 -21.03
CA LYS A 415 -17.00 -2.31 -22.31
C LYS A 415 -18.36 -2.17 -22.98
N ALA A 416 -19.44 -2.36 -22.21
CA ALA A 416 -20.80 -2.20 -22.71
C ALA A 416 -21.09 -0.75 -23.12
N ALA A 417 -20.70 0.23 -22.30
CA ALA A 417 -20.81 1.66 -22.61
C ALA A 417 -20.05 2.02 -23.89
N THR A 418 -18.79 1.57 -24.03
CA THR A 418 -17.99 1.80 -25.24
C THR A 418 -18.64 1.22 -26.48
N LEU A 419 -19.23 0.01 -26.38
CA LEU A 419 -19.92 -0.61 -27.51
C LEU A 419 -21.17 0.17 -27.91
N MET A 420 -21.96 0.65 -26.96
CA MET A 420 -23.14 1.48 -27.21
C MET A 420 -22.75 2.81 -27.89
N VAL A 421 -21.71 3.49 -27.39
CA VAL A 421 -21.20 4.73 -27.99
C VAL A 421 -20.71 4.46 -29.42
N LYS A 422 -19.98 3.37 -29.67
CA LYS A 422 -19.51 3.00 -31.01
C LYS A 422 -20.67 2.77 -31.98
N ARG A 423 -21.72 2.05 -31.56
CA ARG A 423 -22.91 1.79 -32.38
C ARG A 423 -23.63 3.10 -32.72
N LEU A 424 -23.92 3.94 -31.74
CA LEU A 424 -24.62 5.21 -31.95
C LEU A 424 -23.80 6.20 -32.77
N ALA A 425 -22.48 6.24 -32.57
CA ALA A 425 -21.62 7.13 -33.32
C ALA A 425 -21.56 6.79 -34.81
N HIS A 426 -21.69 5.51 -35.17
CA HIS A 426 -21.75 5.09 -36.57
C HIS A 426 -23.06 5.57 -37.22
N VAL A 427 -24.19 5.42 -36.52
CA VAL A 427 -25.51 5.86 -37.01
C VAL A 427 -25.59 7.38 -37.13
N ARG A 428 -25.07 8.13 -36.14
CA ARG A 428 -25.16 9.59 -36.08
C ARG A 428 -23.99 10.34 -36.71
N LYS A 429 -22.97 9.64 -37.21
CA LYS A 429 -21.74 10.20 -37.81
C LYS A 429 -21.03 11.22 -36.91
N TRP A 430 -20.93 10.94 -35.61
CA TRP A 430 -20.31 11.87 -34.66
C TRP A 430 -18.80 12.08 -34.89
N PRO A 431 -18.28 13.32 -34.75
CA PRO A 431 -16.85 13.59 -34.74
C PRO A 431 -16.09 12.78 -33.70
N ARG A 432 -14.78 12.58 -33.91
CA ARG A 432 -13.93 11.87 -32.93
C ARG A 432 -13.91 12.57 -31.57
N ALA A 433 -13.84 13.90 -31.54
CA ALA A 433 -13.84 14.69 -30.31
C ALA A 433 -15.13 14.48 -29.50
N THR A 434 -16.30 14.50 -30.14
CA THR A 434 -17.60 14.23 -29.49
C THR A 434 -17.65 12.82 -28.90
N ARG A 435 -17.16 11.81 -29.63
CA ARG A 435 -17.08 10.43 -29.09
C ARG A 435 -16.22 10.35 -27.84
N GLN A 436 -15.09 11.06 -27.83
CA GLN A 436 -14.20 11.13 -26.67
C GLN A 436 -14.86 11.88 -25.51
N GLY A 437 -15.54 13.00 -25.78
CA GLY A 437 -16.33 13.73 -24.79
C GLY A 437 -17.40 12.85 -24.14
N ILE A 438 -18.17 12.10 -24.94
CA ILE A 438 -19.18 11.15 -24.42
C ILE A 438 -18.53 10.09 -23.53
N ALA A 439 -17.40 9.51 -23.96
CA ALA A 439 -16.70 8.51 -23.16
C ALA A 439 -16.18 9.08 -21.83
N VAL A 440 -15.64 10.31 -21.83
CA VAL A 440 -15.21 11.01 -20.61
C VAL A 440 -16.40 11.28 -19.70
N LEU A 441 -17.51 11.78 -20.24
CA LEU A 441 -18.71 12.05 -19.46
C LEU A 441 -19.26 10.79 -18.78
N ILE A 442 -19.17 9.64 -19.43
CA ILE A 442 -19.52 8.35 -18.83
C ILE A 442 -18.56 7.99 -17.69
N ASP A 443 -17.24 8.13 -17.89
CA ASP A 443 -16.25 7.84 -16.85
C ASP A 443 -16.38 8.79 -15.64
N GLU A 444 -16.77 10.04 -15.86
CA GLU A 444 -17.06 11.02 -14.79
C GLU A 444 -18.18 10.56 -13.85
N MET A 445 -19.17 9.83 -14.36
CA MET A 445 -20.31 9.32 -13.57
C MET A 445 -20.01 7.99 -12.87
N ARG A 446 -18.94 7.29 -13.27
CA ARG A 446 -18.66 5.89 -12.93
C ARG A 446 -18.61 5.60 -11.43
N TRP A 447 -18.03 6.52 -10.66
CA TRP A 447 -17.79 6.35 -9.23
C TRP A 447 -18.76 7.15 -8.36
N LEU A 448 -19.57 8.03 -8.94
CA LEU A 448 -20.52 8.88 -8.20
C LEU A 448 -21.62 8.07 -7.52
N PRO A 449 -22.14 8.49 -6.36
CA PRO A 449 -23.26 7.82 -5.71
C PRO A 449 -24.49 7.73 -6.62
N GLY A 450 -25.29 6.66 -6.48
CA GLY A 450 -26.46 6.44 -7.34
C GLY A 450 -27.49 7.55 -7.28
N SER A 451 -27.68 8.17 -6.11
CA SER A 451 -28.54 9.35 -5.93
C SER A 451 -28.04 10.56 -6.72
N VAL A 452 -26.72 10.77 -6.76
CA VAL A 452 -26.09 11.87 -7.51
C VAL A 452 -26.22 11.62 -9.01
N ILE A 453 -26.03 10.38 -9.47
CA ILE A 453 -26.25 10.03 -10.88
C ILE A 453 -27.72 10.24 -11.29
N ALA A 454 -28.68 9.81 -10.46
CA ALA A 454 -30.10 10.03 -10.73
C ALA A 454 -30.43 11.52 -10.84
N GLY A 455 -29.90 12.35 -9.91
CA GLY A 455 -30.05 13.80 -9.96
C GLY A 455 -29.43 14.44 -11.21
N ALA A 456 -28.18 14.07 -11.55
CA ALA A 456 -27.46 14.61 -12.70
C ALA A 456 -28.07 14.20 -14.05
N THR A 457 -28.64 13.00 -14.12
CA THR A 457 -29.26 12.48 -15.35
C THR A 457 -30.73 12.89 -15.50
N PHE A 458 -31.34 13.51 -14.48
CA PHE A 458 -32.78 13.84 -14.41
C PHE A 458 -33.69 12.66 -14.76
N ARG A 459 -33.26 11.43 -14.45
CA ARG A 459 -34.02 10.22 -14.73
C ARG A 459 -34.17 9.42 -13.45
N ASP A 460 -35.40 9.01 -13.19
CA ASP A 460 -35.65 7.96 -12.22
C ASP A 460 -35.01 6.68 -12.76
N LEU A 461 -33.94 6.27 -12.08
CA LEU A 461 -33.30 4.99 -12.34
C LEU A 461 -34.21 3.94 -11.70
N GLU A 462 -35.15 3.44 -12.49
CA GLU A 462 -35.94 2.27 -12.13
C GLU A 462 -34.97 1.09 -11.96
N PHE A 463 -34.72 0.72 -10.72
CA PHE A 463 -34.14 -0.58 -10.43
C PHE A 463 -35.28 -1.59 -10.61
N GLU A 464 -35.23 -2.35 -11.71
CA GLU A 464 -36.07 -3.54 -11.83
C GLU A 464 -35.89 -4.36 -10.55
N ASP A 465 -36.98 -4.63 -9.84
CA ASP A 465 -36.96 -5.42 -8.63
C ASP A 465 -36.38 -6.79 -8.96
N HIS A 466 -35.12 -7.03 -8.57
CA HIS A 466 -34.44 -8.31 -8.78
C HIS A 466 -34.92 -9.38 -7.79
N GLY A 467 -36.22 -9.37 -7.47
CA GLY A 467 -36.88 -10.29 -6.55
C GLY A 467 -36.40 -10.12 -5.11
N GLY A 468 -36.13 -8.89 -4.67
CA GLY A 468 -35.75 -8.58 -3.29
C GLY A 468 -34.41 -9.17 -2.80
N ARG A 469 -33.55 -9.70 -3.70
CA ARG A 469 -32.25 -10.25 -3.30
C ARG A 469 -31.19 -9.15 -3.18
N PHE A 470 -30.84 -8.80 -1.94
CA PHE A 470 -29.66 -8.00 -1.63
C PHE A 470 -28.48 -8.87 -1.21
N PRO A 471 -27.24 -8.49 -1.58
CA PRO A 471 -26.87 -7.33 -2.39
C PRO A 471 -27.17 -7.59 -3.87
N VAL A 472 -27.49 -6.53 -4.61
CA VAL A 472 -27.63 -6.64 -6.06
C VAL A 472 -26.29 -7.09 -6.64
N ALA A 473 -26.30 -8.18 -7.43
CA ALA A 473 -25.09 -8.68 -8.07
C ALA A 473 -24.41 -7.54 -8.85
N ALA A 474 -23.07 -7.42 -8.74
CA ALA A 474 -22.34 -6.29 -9.32
C ALA A 474 -22.60 -6.10 -10.82
N LYS A 475 -22.88 -7.17 -11.56
CA LYS A 475 -23.28 -7.13 -12.97
C LYS A 475 -24.67 -6.50 -13.17
N ALA A 476 -25.65 -6.91 -12.38
CA ALA A 476 -27.00 -6.35 -12.44
C ALA A 476 -27.00 -4.86 -12.05
N TYR A 477 -26.22 -4.52 -11.02
CA TYR A 477 -26.00 -3.12 -10.64
C TYR A 477 -25.37 -2.32 -11.79
N ARG A 478 -24.32 -2.84 -12.44
CA ARG A 478 -23.72 -2.18 -13.61
C ARG A 478 -24.69 -2.01 -14.76
N ASN A 479 -25.50 -3.02 -15.06
CA ASN A 479 -26.47 -2.97 -16.14
C ASN A 479 -27.53 -1.87 -15.90
N ALA A 480 -28.00 -1.72 -14.66
CA ALA A 480 -28.99 -0.72 -14.28
C ALA A 480 -28.51 0.72 -14.55
N TYR A 481 -27.22 1.03 -14.33
CA TYR A 481 -26.68 2.37 -14.56
C TYR A 481 -26.10 2.56 -15.98
N THR A 482 -25.53 1.52 -16.60
CA THR A 482 -24.77 1.66 -17.86
C THR A 482 -25.64 2.21 -18.98
N ALA A 483 -26.84 1.68 -19.19
CA ALA A 483 -27.69 2.11 -20.30
C ALA A 483 -28.26 3.54 -20.09
N PRO A 484 -28.82 3.91 -18.92
CA PRO A 484 -29.29 5.27 -18.67
C PRO A 484 -28.18 6.33 -18.76
N VAL A 485 -27.02 6.09 -18.12
CA VAL A 485 -25.90 7.03 -18.14
C VAL A 485 -25.34 7.18 -19.56
N THR A 486 -25.18 6.08 -20.30
CA THR A 486 -24.68 6.14 -21.68
C THR A 486 -25.66 6.89 -22.59
N ARG A 487 -26.97 6.66 -22.43
CA ARG A 487 -28.01 7.37 -23.21
C ARG A 487 -27.97 8.87 -22.91
N TRP A 488 -27.95 9.25 -21.63
CA TRP A 488 -27.85 10.64 -21.20
C TRP A 488 -26.58 11.31 -21.76
N ALA A 489 -25.42 10.67 -21.64
CA ALA A 489 -24.17 11.22 -22.17
C ALA A 489 -24.23 11.40 -23.71
N CYS A 490 -24.88 10.47 -24.42
CA CYS A 490 -25.14 10.55 -25.85
C CYS A 490 -26.15 11.65 -26.25
N GLU A 491 -27.06 12.03 -25.35
CA GLU A 491 -28.00 13.15 -25.54
C GLU A 491 -27.29 14.49 -25.39
N MET A 492 -26.37 14.60 -24.41
CA MET A 492 -25.62 15.83 -24.12
C MET A 492 -24.59 16.20 -25.20
N GLN A 493 -24.02 15.20 -25.88
CA GLN A 493 -23.09 15.40 -27.01
C GLN A 493 -21.98 16.44 -26.74
N PRO A 494 -21.20 16.30 -25.65
CA PRO A 494 -20.13 17.23 -25.34
C PRO A 494 -19.16 17.35 -26.53
N ALA A 495 -18.83 18.58 -26.92
CA ALA A 495 -18.01 18.85 -28.10
C ALA A 495 -16.58 18.30 -27.97
N SER A 496 -16.05 18.27 -26.75
CA SER A 496 -14.71 17.79 -26.41
C SER A 496 -14.67 17.09 -25.04
N PRO A 497 -13.57 16.39 -24.69
CA PRO A 497 -13.32 15.88 -23.34
C PRO A 497 -13.41 16.94 -22.24
N GLU A 498 -12.89 18.14 -22.49
CA GLU A 498 -12.89 19.24 -21.52
C GLU A 498 -14.30 19.74 -21.27
N ALA A 499 -15.09 19.92 -22.34
CA ALA A 499 -16.50 20.28 -22.23
C ALA A 499 -17.32 19.23 -21.46
N ALA A 500 -16.96 17.95 -21.57
CA ALA A 500 -17.58 16.88 -20.78
C ALA A 500 -17.27 17.01 -19.27
N ILE A 501 -16.02 17.36 -18.92
CA ILE A 501 -15.62 17.59 -17.52
C ILE A 501 -16.35 18.80 -16.96
N ASP A 502 -16.41 19.91 -17.70
CA ASP A 502 -17.10 21.13 -17.28
C ASP A 502 -18.61 20.90 -17.11
N TYR A 503 -19.21 20.14 -18.03
CA TYR A 503 -20.62 19.76 -17.94
C TYR A 503 -20.90 18.87 -16.73
N ALA A 504 -20.08 17.83 -16.52
CA ALA A 504 -20.19 16.96 -15.35
C ALA A 504 -20.07 17.76 -14.05
N TRP A 505 -19.08 18.66 -13.98
CA TRP A 505 -18.89 19.54 -12.84
C TRP A 505 -20.15 20.38 -12.55
N GLY A 506 -20.69 21.07 -13.55
CA GLY A 506 -21.91 21.87 -13.38
C GLY A 506 -23.10 21.04 -12.87
N ALA A 507 -23.24 19.80 -13.33
CA ALA A 507 -24.33 18.91 -12.93
C ALA A 507 -24.22 18.38 -11.49
N VAL A 508 -23.02 18.32 -10.89
CA VAL A 508 -22.80 17.71 -9.56
C VAL A 508 -22.08 18.62 -8.55
N ILE A 509 -22.03 19.93 -8.82
CA ILE A 509 -21.29 20.89 -7.99
C ILE A 509 -21.72 20.91 -6.53
N GLU A 510 -23.01 20.82 -6.25
CA GLU A 510 -23.55 20.80 -4.89
C GLU A 510 -23.02 19.59 -4.10
N TYR A 511 -22.97 18.42 -4.74
CA TYR A 511 -22.40 17.22 -4.15
C TYR A 511 -20.90 17.37 -3.86
N TYR A 512 -20.14 18.00 -4.75
CA TYR A 512 -18.72 18.28 -4.53
C TYR A 512 -18.48 19.25 -3.38
N GLN A 513 -19.26 20.33 -3.29
CA GLN A 513 -19.23 21.27 -2.16
C GLN A 513 -19.58 20.58 -0.85
N GLN A 514 -20.57 19.70 -0.84
CA GLN A 514 -20.92 18.90 0.31
C GLN A 514 -19.75 17.99 0.71
N CYS A 515 -19.13 17.29 -0.24
CA CYS A 515 -17.98 16.41 0.01
C CYS A 515 -16.78 17.16 0.58
N TRP A 516 -16.50 18.35 0.07
CA TRP A 516 -15.40 19.22 0.52
C TRP A 516 -15.62 19.81 1.90
N SER A 517 -16.78 20.44 2.11
CA SER A 517 -17.15 21.08 3.38
C SER A 517 -17.14 20.11 4.55
N SER A 518 -17.39 18.84 4.26
CA SER A 518 -17.44 17.76 5.22
C SER A 518 -16.15 16.94 5.31
N SER A 519 -15.09 17.32 4.59
CA SER A 519 -13.77 16.75 4.74
C SER A 519 -12.94 17.56 5.73
N THR A 520 -12.14 16.85 6.54
CA THR A 520 -11.20 17.45 7.51
C THR A 520 -10.05 18.15 6.79
N HIS A 521 -9.31 19.03 7.47
CA HIS A 521 -8.14 19.70 6.86
C HIS A 521 -7.13 18.69 6.31
N SER A 522 -6.87 17.62 7.05
CA SER A 522 -5.97 16.55 6.60
C SER A 522 -6.46 15.83 5.35
N GLU A 523 -7.76 15.54 5.26
CA GLU A 523 -8.35 14.98 4.05
C GLU A 523 -8.27 15.95 2.87
N ARG A 524 -8.54 17.24 3.08
CA ARG A 524 -8.45 18.27 2.03
C ARG A 524 -7.04 18.39 1.48
N LEU A 525 -6.01 18.29 2.32
CA LEU A 525 -4.61 18.28 1.89
C LEU A 525 -4.29 17.04 1.04
N VAL A 526 -4.82 15.86 1.40
CA VAL A 526 -4.69 14.65 0.59
C VAL A 526 -5.40 14.80 -0.76
N LEU A 527 -6.63 15.33 -0.75
CA LEU A 527 -7.39 15.60 -1.96
C LEU A 527 -6.65 16.57 -2.89
N ASP A 528 -6.10 17.67 -2.36
CA ASP A 528 -5.29 18.64 -3.11
C ASP A 528 -4.04 18.00 -3.73
N ALA A 529 -3.33 17.18 -2.96
CA ALA A 529 -2.15 16.46 -3.45
C ALA A 529 -2.52 15.51 -4.60
N LEU A 530 -3.58 14.72 -4.45
CA LEU A 530 -4.08 13.81 -5.48
C LEU A 530 -4.58 14.54 -6.72
N ALA A 531 -5.28 15.67 -6.55
CA ALA A 531 -5.77 16.49 -7.66
C ALA A 531 -4.63 17.07 -8.52
N LYS A 532 -3.46 17.30 -7.90
CA LYS A 532 -2.22 17.74 -8.56
C LYS A 532 -1.34 16.59 -9.07
N GLY A 533 -1.80 15.33 -8.94
CA GLY A 533 -1.03 14.15 -9.32
C GLY A 533 0.21 13.91 -8.44
N ARG A 534 0.24 14.45 -7.22
CA ARG A 534 1.33 14.23 -6.26
C ARG A 534 1.08 12.96 -5.46
N PHE A 535 2.16 12.31 -5.05
CA PHE A 535 2.08 11.18 -4.14
C PHE A 535 1.64 11.64 -2.74
N VAL A 536 0.74 10.86 -2.14
CA VAL A 536 0.25 11.12 -0.78
C VAL A 536 1.21 10.45 0.21
N ASN A 537 1.64 11.20 1.21
CA ASN A 537 2.47 10.66 2.29
C ASN A 537 1.68 9.62 3.11
N PHE A 538 2.31 8.49 3.45
CA PHE A 538 1.75 7.45 4.33
C PHE A 538 1.35 7.96 5.72
N VAL A 539 1.90 9.09 6.19
CA VAL A 539 1.42 9.73 7.43
C VAL A 539 -0.06 10.10 7.32
N ALA A 540 -0.53 10.42 6.13
CA ALA A 540 -1.94 10.68 5.85
C ALA A 540 -2.73 9.39 5.56
N ALA A 541 -2.24 8.20 5.90
CA ALA A 541 -2.92 6.93 5.64
C ALA A 541 -4.32 6.87 6.26
N LEU A 542 -4.54 7.47 7.43
CA LEU A 542 -5.87 7.53 8.05
C LEU A 542 -6.83 8.39 7.23
N ALA A 543 -6.39 9.58 6.81
CA ALA A 543 -7.17 10.46 5.95
C ALA A 543 -7.45 9.80 4.58
N LEU A 544 -6.43 9.16 3.99
CA LEU A 544 -6.58 8.42 2.74
C LEU A 544 -7.56 7.25 2.89
N LYS A 545 -7.49 6.48 3.99
CA LYS A 545 -8.41 5.38 4.28
C LYS A 545 -9.85 5.88 4.40
N SER A 546 -10.05 7.01 5.09
CA SER A 546 -11.37 7.66 5.18
C SER A 546 -11.89 8.09 3.81
N LEU A 547 -11.05 8.72 2.98
CA LEU A 547 -11.42 9.14 1.63
C LEU A 547 -11.74 7.97 0.70
N VAL A 548 -11.01 6.86 0.79
CA VAL A 548 -11.29 5.61 0.06
C VAL A 548 -12.60 5.00 0.53
N ARG A 549 -12.84 4.97 1.84
CA ARG A 549 -14.10 4.48 2.42
C ARG A 549 -15.31 5.28 1.95
N ARG A 550 -15.16 6.59 1.80
CA ARG A 550 -16.19 7.51 1.26
C ARG A 550 -16.31 7.44 -0.27
N GLY A 551 -15.39 6.75 -0.93
CA GLY A 551 -15.32 6.67 -2.39
C GLY A 551 -14.96 7.96 -3.10
N LEU A 552 -14.33 8.90 -2.40
CA LEU A 552 -13.75 10.10 -3.02
C LEU A 552 -12.39 9.82 -3.66
N VAL A 553 -11.73 8.76 -3.18
CA VAL A 553 -10.46 8.25 -3.71
C VAL A 553 -10.65 6.80 -4.13
N VAL A 554 -10.20 6.47 -5.33
CA VAL A 554 -10.21 5.12 -5.90
C VAL A 554 -8.76 4.61 -5.96
N LEU A 555 -8.57 3.35 -5.59
CA LEU A 555 -7.27 2.67 -5.63
C LEU A 555 -7.21 1.79 -6.89
N ASP A 556 -6.75 2.32 -8.03
CA ASP A 556 -6.63 1.53 -9.27
C ASP A 556 -5.76 2.22 -10.35
N PRO A 557 -4.51 1.76 -10.62
CA PRO A 557 -3.62 0.97 -9.75
C PRO A 557 -2.99 1.81 -8.63
N ALA A 558 -3.05 3.13 -8.74
CA ALA A 558 -2.58 4.09 -7.75
C ALA A 558 -3.77 4.88 -7.16
N PRO A 559 -3.62 5.48 -5.96
CA PRO A 559 -4.63 6.38 -5.43
C PRO A 559 -4.88 7.55 -6.37
N ARG A 560 -6.14 7.73 -6.76
CA ARG A 560 -6.62 8.86 -7.58
C ARG A 560 -7.97 9.34 -7.07
N LEU A 561 -8.33 10.58 -7.39
CA LEU A 561 -9.67 11.07 -7.12
C LEU A 561 -10.71 10.31 -7.95
N MET A 562 -11.95 10.28 -7.46
CA MET A 562 -13.05 9.51 -8.06
C MET A 562 -13.31 9.85 -9.53
N ASN A 563 -13.07 11.10 -9.95
CA ASN A 563 -13.18 11.53 -11.34
C ASN A 563 -12.40 12.83 -11.59
N ALA A 564 -12.29 13.27 -12.86
CA ALA A 564 -11.49 14.44 -13.22
C ALA A 564 -12.20 15.76 -12.91
N SER A 565 -13.54 15.82 -12.98
CA SER A 565 -14.31 17.01 -12.59
C SER A 565 -14.18 17.31 -11.10
N PHE A 566 -14.16 16.30 -10.23
CA PHE A 566 -13.88 16.50 -8.81
C PHE A 566 -12.43 16.97 -8.59
N ALA A 567 -11.47 16.46 -9.36
CA ALA A 567 -10.09 16.96 -9.31
C ALA A 567 -9.96 18.41 -9.79
N ALA A 568 -10.74 18.84 -10.77
CA ALA A 568 -10.81 20.23 -11.20
C ALA A 568 -11.42 21.11 -10.11
N PHE A 569 -12.52 20.67 -9.50
CA PHE A 569 -13.16 21.35 -8.36
C PHE A 569 -12.20 21.50 -7.17
N VAL A 570 -11.52 20.43 -6.74
CA VAL A 570 -10.58 20.46 -5.60
C VAL A 570 -9.46 21.47 -5.83
N ARG A 571 -8.95 21.60 -7.06
CA ARG A 571 -7.91 22.59 -7.40
C ARG A 571 -8.37 24.04 -7.23
N GLN A 572 -9.68 24.29 -7.23
CA GLN A 572 -10.27 25.62 -7.13
C GLN A 572 -11.00 25.87 -5.80
N ALA A 573 -11.31 24.82 -5.05
CA ALA A 573 -12.15 24.89 -3.86
C ALA A 573 -11.55 25.71 -2.71
N GLU A 574 -10.22 25.85 -2.66
CA GLU A 574 -9.53 26.54 -1.57
C GLU A 574 -8.32 27.32 -2.09
N ARG A 575 -8.03 28.44 -1.44
CA ARG A 575 -6.88 29.27 -1.79
C ARG A 575 -5.57 28.54 -1.46
N PRO A 576 -4.54 28.63 -2.31
CA PRO A 576 -3.28 27.93 -2.07
C PRO A 576 -2.57 28.39 -0.79
N GLU A 577 -2.81 29.63 -0.35
CA GLU A 577 -2.28 30.17 0.91
C GLU A 577 -2.88 29.47 2.12
N THR A 578 -4.20 29.25 2.15
CA THR A 578 -4.88 28.49 3.21
C THR A 578 -4.39 27.04 3.28
N LEU A 579 -4.18 26.42 2.12
CA LEU A 579 -3.61 25.06 2.07
C LEU A 579 -2.16 25.05 2.58
N ALA A 580 -1.40 26.13 2.39
CA ALA A 580 -0.04 26.23 2.94
C ALA A 580 -0.06 26.35 4.46
N THR A 581 -0.98 27.13 5.05
CA THR A 581 -1.11 27.24 6.51
C THR A 581 -1.51 25.91 7.12
N TRP A 582 -2.49 25.19 6.55
CA TRP A 582 -2.87 23.85 7.05
C TRP A 582 -1.74 22.83 6.97
N ARG A 583 -0.84 22.92 5.98
CA ARG A 583 0.34 22.04 5.92
C ARG A 583 1.33 22.33 7.05
N VAL A 584 1.45 23.59 7.47
CA VAL A 584 2.31 23.99 8.60
C VAL A 584 1.67 23.60 9.94
N GLU A 585 0.34 23.67 10.03
CA GLU A 585 -0.42 23.29 11.23
C GLU A 585 -0.52 21.77 11.41
N GLN A 586 -0.35 20.97 10.35
CA GLN A 586 -0.35 19.52 10.50
C GLN A 586 0.79 19.13 11.44
N PRO A 587 0.49 18.39 12.53
CA PRO A 587 1.51 17.98 13.46
C PRO A 587 2.56 17.20 12.69
N ASP A 588 3.81 17.62 12.84
CA ASP A 588 4.97 16.95 12.30
C ASP A 588 4.84 15.46 12.59
N GLY A 589 4.55 14.67 11.54
CA GLY A 589 4.28 13.25 11.70
C GLY A 589 5.46 12.56 12.39
N GLY A 590 5.28 11.35 12.92
CA GLY A 590 6.36 10.59 13.57
C GLY A 590 7.64 10.45 12.74
N TRP A 591 7.56 10.65 11.42
CA TRP A 591 8.70 10.82 10.53
C TRP A 591 9.62 11.99 10.88
N ALA A 592 9.11 13.14 11.30
CA ALA A 592 9.94 14.27 11.75
C ALA A 592 10.81 13.87 12.95
N ALA A 593 10.22 13.14 13.91
CA ALA A 593 10.96 12.57 15.03
C ALA A 593 11.94 11.46 14.59
N ALA A 594 11.64 10.72 13.52
CA ALA A 594 12.51 9.69 12.96
C ALA A 594 13.65 10.25 12.07
N ARG A 595 13.50 11.45 11.50
CA ARG A 595 14.50 12.07 10.61
C ARG A 595 15.83 12.29 11.32
N LEU A 596 15.81 12.80 12.54
CA LEU A 596 17.02 13.04 13.34
C LEU A 596 17.81 11.74 13.60
N PRO A 597 17.22 10.67 14.15
CA PRO A 597 17.93 9.41 14.35
C PRO A 597 18.41 8.78 13.04
N ILE A 598 17.64 8.84 11.95
CA ILE A 598 18.07 8.31 10.64
C ILE A 598 19.25 9.11 10.09
N GLY A 599 19.21 10.44 10.18
CA GLY A 599 20.31 11.31 9.76
C GLY A 599 21.59 11.04 10.55
N ILE A 600 21.49 10.89 11.88
CA ILE A 600 22.62 10.53 12.74
C ILE A 600 23.15 9.13 12.40
N GLY A 601 22.26 8.15 12.21
CA GLY A 601 22.62 6.78 11.87
C GLY A 601 23.33 6.69 10.52
N LEU A 602 22.85 7.42 9.50
CA LEU A 602 23.47 7.46 8.18
C LEU A 602 24.84 8.14 8.23
N ALA A 603 24.97 9.26 8.96
CA ALA A 603 26.26 9.93 9.14
C ALA A 603 27.27 9.03 9.86
N ALA A 604 26.85 8.35 10.93
CA ALA A 604 27.69 7.39 11.64
C ALA A 604 28.12 6.22 10.75
N MET A 605 27.23 5.72 9.90
CA MET A 605 27.53 4.66 8.92
C MET A 605 28.57 5.11 7.90
N VAL A 606 28.49 6.36 7.41
CA VAL A 606 29.50 6.92 6.48
C VAL A 606 30.87 7.04 7.15
N VAL A 607 30.94 7.50 8.40
CA VAL A 607 32.21 7.58 9.16
C VAL A 607 32.78 6.18 9.42
N ALA A 608 31.94 5.21 9.79
CA ALA A 608 32.36 3.83 9.98
C ALA A 608 32.91 3.23 8.68
N LEU A 609 32.23 3.47 7.55
CA LEU A 609 32.69 3.00 6.24
C LEU A 609 34.01 3.64 5.82
N ALA A 610 34.17 4.95 6.04
CA ALA A 610 35.44 5.65 5.78
C ALA A 610 36.58 5.10 6.66
N PHE A 611 36.30 4.76 7.91
CA PHE A 611 37.27 4.15 8.83
C PHE A 611 37.70 2.75 8.36
N ILE A 612 36.75 1.93 7.88
CA ILE A 612 37.04 0.58 7.36
C ILE A 612 37.90 0.66 6.08
N ILE A 613 37.62 1.62 5.20
CA ILE A 613 38.34 1.77 3.92
C ILE A 613 39.72 2.42 4.10
N GLY A 614 39.89 3.34 5.05
CA GLY A 614 41.07 4.19 5.21
C GLY A 614 42.27 3.56 5.96
N SER A 615 42.46 2.24 5.91
CA SER A 615 43.22 1.52 6.94
C SER A 615 44.76 1.63 6.92
N ASP A 616 45.43 2.29 5.96
CA ASP A 616 46.91 2.27 5.99
C ASP A 616 47.64 3.61 6.19
N GLN A 617 47.35 4.74 5.52
CA GLN A 617 48.15 5.97 5.77
C GLN A 617 47.41 7.32 5.67
N ASN A 618 46.12 7.35 5.29
CA ASN A 618 45.41 8.60 4.99
C ASN A 618 44.28 8.98 5.96
N LEU A 619 44.17 8.32 7.12
CA LEU A 619 43.13 8.61 8.12
C LEU A 619 43.20 10.05 8.63
N ALA A 620 44.40 10.58 8.85
CA ALA A 620 44.60 11.95 9.33
C ALA A 620 44.13 13.02 8.32
N ALA A 621 44.21 12.73 7.01
CA ALA A 621 43.76 13.64 5.95
C ALA A 621 42.23 13.61 5.74
N MET A 622 41.55 12.50 6.11
CA MET A 622 40.11 12.35 5.92
C MET A 622 39.26 12.95 7.05
N VAL A 623 39.78 13.03 8.28
CA VAL A 623 39.04 13.56 9.43
C VAL A 623 38.58 15.01 9.24
N PRO A 624 39.41 15.97 8.75
CA PRO A 624 38.96 17.34 8.51
C PRO A 624 37.90 17.43 7.40
N LEU A 625 38.02 16.59 6.36
CA LEU A 625 37.08 16.54 5.24
C LEU A 625 35.70 16.04 5.71
N LEU A 626 35.67 15.03 6.58
CA LEU A 626 34.44 14.52 7.19
C LEU A 626 33.83 15.52 8.18
N ALA A 627 34.66 16.17 9.01
CA ALA A 627 34.20 17.19 9.95
C ALA A 627 33.60 18.42 9.24
N ALA A 628 34.18 18.82 8.11
CA ALA A 628 33.67 19.91 7.28
C ALA A 628 32.43 19.50 6.46
N GLY A 629 32.37 18.24 5.98
CA GLY A 629 31.28 17.74 5.14
C GLY A 629 30.01 17.33 5.90
N ALA A 630 30.12 16.90 7.16
CA ALA A 630 28.99 16.39 7.92
C ALA A 630 27.84 17.41 8.12
N PRO A 631 28.09 18.69 8.46
CA PRO A 631 27.03 19.69 8.55
C PRO A 631 26.36 20.00 7.20
N ALA A 632 27.14 19.99 6.11
CA ALA A 632 26.60 20.20 4.76
C ALA A 632 25.69 19.04 4.35
N LEU A 633 26.07 17.79 4.65
CA LEU A 633 25.23 16.63 4.36
C LEU A 633 23.94 16.62 5.19
N THR A 634 24.02 16.90 6.49
CA THR A 634 22.81 16.92 7.35
C THR A 634 21.84 18.02 6.93
N THR A 635 22.33 19.21 6.58
CA THR A 635 21.48 20.31 6.07
C THR A 635 20.91 20.03 4.69
N THR A 636 21.69 19.42 3.78
CA THR A 636 21.21 19.04 2.45
C THR A 636 20.13 17.97 2.53
N PHE A 637 20.32 16.93 3.37
CA PHE A 637 19.30 15.91 3.61
C PHE A 637 18.05 16.51 4.30
N ALA A 638 18.21 17.37 5.30
CA ALA A 638 17.09 18.04 5.95
C ALA A 638 16.25 18.88 4.95
N ASN A 639 16.91 19.59 4.03
CA ASN A 639 16.24 20.37 3.00
C ASN A 639 15.58 19.50 1.92
N LEU A 640 16.19 18.38 1.54
CA LEU A 640 15.62 17.45 0.56
C LEU A 640 14.33 16.80 1.09
N PHE A 641 14.28 16.48 2.39
CA PHE A 641 13.09 15.93 3.05
C PHE A 641 12.05 16.97 3.49
N ARG A 642 12.36 18.26 3.46
CA ARG A 642 11.39 19.34 3.70
C ARG A 642 10.59 19.69 2.43
N ARG A 643 11.13 19.36 1.26
CA ARG A 643 10.51 19.64 -0.05
C ARG A 643 9.64 18.50 -0.56
N SER A 644 9.77 17.29 -0.01
CA SER A 644 8.88 16.15 -0.23
C SER A 644 7.81 16.07 0.84
#